data_AF-A0A401URH6-F1
#
_entry.id   AF-A0A401URH6-F1
#
_cell.length_a   1.000
_cell.length_b   1.000
_cell.length_c   1.000
_cell.angle_alpha   90.00
_cell.angle_beta   90.00
_cell.angle_gamma   90.00
#
_symmetry.space_group_name_H-M   'P 1'
#
loop_
_entity.id
_entity.type
_entity.pdbx_description
1 polymer ?
#
loop_
_entity_poly.entity_id
_entity_poly.type
_entity_poly.pdbx_seq_one_letter_code
_entity_poly.pdbx_strand_id
1 'polypeptide(L)'
;MNRKKIFSVLLASALTVTSTTSTFAKTMTNPQIPVTPIVSTNTTTGAAITKNSETEKSVKISKEKAKEIAKGTMKTYFNTEIDESKFTQTSNFNTSNYNGKQISSWNINWQMNNMEKTININVTLNAETGEVTQVNNYQRKINEENAVPTMTAKEAQKISDDFVSKIQPKKYNESNKKDYNNLGNHGSPNYNFTYVNKVNGIEFDGNNINIEVDGASGKVVSYYSNWNEDFKFPEVKGMIDSKTAVEAFKTEAKMTLKYMAFTQEYMYYENKRTVKPVYVPEFNKGNVLDAKDGKFMDPFSNGNIPVIKNLNDKEKADFYNKSKVVTTREKAIEEEEARTIIKNFINNVYGQGYAIEGLGYQEYTENLGSSSNKTWNAYFNKGDASKYNEGGNISIDALTGDILSINRNSNEDYNGTAKFQAKLSWEEAYTKAIEAVAKYYPGIVKQIKTEQPRYKYNAYDKMGERTYYFNFSRLENGIEFNDNSINVAFSAVTGEMSNLNCNWDKNIKFPDIKNVISKKNVSETMFSKYKPVLVYTQINKSDNPEKPELEIKLAYKLSDANGMYDYTNIDALTGKFLNYGGENIDQNIELFKEKIKGSKAEKELSILASKGLIETGDFKLDKKITQIDLIKMLVNARGYTPYMADKTADLKFSNIVKSDVNYKYLQLAVSYGIMENSDGEFIGDKLVTREELAKILVKYTNYSKLAQHSELFKINYKDAANISKDNVGYVAIAEAFRFIQIENNEFKPKENTTMEQLAIGVYHALNNVRNTQY
;
A
#
# COMPACT_ATOMS: atom_id res chain seq x y z
N MET A 1 -3.59 -67.22 36.58
CA MET A 1 -2.97 -68.53 36.90
C MET A 1 -2.25 -69.00 35.63
N ASN A 2 -0.95 -69.30 35.55
CA ASN A 2 -0.04 -69.93 36.51
C ASN A 2 1.44 -69.70 36.07
N ARG A 3 2.32 -69.36 37.04
CA ARG A 3 3.77 -69.72 37.25
C ARG A 3 4.82 -69.44 36.14
N LYS A 4 5.78 -68.51 36.33
CA LYS A 4 7.02 -68.50 37.16
C LYS A 4 8.19 -69.40 36.67
N LYS A 5 9.33 -68.76 36.32
CA LYS A 5 10.77 -69.03 36.62
C LYS A 5 11.63 -68.04 35.78
N ILE A 6 12.24 -66.96 36.29
CA ILE A 6 13.55 -66.78 36.98
C ILE A 6 14.69 -67.58 36.28
N PHE A 7 15.78 -67.04 35.71
CA PHE A 7 16.83 -66.15 36.24
C PHE A 7 17.64 -65.41 35.14
N SER A 8 18.27 -64.31 35.58
CA SER A 8 19.16 -63.29 35.01
C SER A 8 20.26 -63.69 33.99
N VAL A 9 20.66 -62.74 33.13
CA VAL A 9 22.03 -62.15 33.02
C VAL A 9 21.95 -60.85 32.19
N LEU A 10 22.53 -59.78 32.74
CA LEU A 10 22.82 -58.49 32.09
C LEU A 10 24.04 -58.64 31.17
N LEU A 11 23.95 -58.17 29.92
CA LEU A 11 24.97 -57.27 29.34
C LEU A 11 24.46 -56.65 28.01
N ALA A 12 24.80 -55.38 27.83
CA ALA A 12 24.34 -54.49 26.78
C ALA A 12 24.84 -54.82 25.37
N SER A 13 24.05 -54.49 24.36
CA SER A 13 24.55 -54.30 22.99
C SER A 13 23.64 -53.37 22.18
N ALA A 14 24.27 -52.33 21.66
CA ALA A 14 23.75 -51.40 20.66
C ALA A 14 23.50 -52.12 19.32
N LEU A 15 22.46 -51.72 18.60
CA LEU A 15 22.16 -52.21 17.25
C LEU A 15 22.03 -51.02 16.30
N THR A 16 23.10 -50.80 15.55
CA THR A 16 23.12 -50.12 14.26
C THR A 16 22.49 -51.03 13.20
N VAL A 17 21.57 -50.51 12.40
CA VAL A 17 21.13 -51.18 11.16
C VAL A 17 21.37 -50.23 9.99
N THR A 18 22.35 -50.61 9.17
CA THR A 18 22.59 -50.13 7.81
C THR A 18 21.61 -50.82 6.86
N SER A 19 20.95 -50.07 5.98
CA SER A 19 20.25 -50.64 4.81
C SER A 19 21.06 -50.39 3.55
N THR A 20 21.35 -51.48 2.85
CA THR A 20 22.11 -51.56 1.60
C THR A 20 21.25 -51.21 0.39
N THR A 21 21.91 -50.61 -0.59
CA THR A 21 21.42 -50.22 -1.91
C THR A 21 21.11 -51.40 -2.84
N SER A 22 20.07 -51.25 -3.66
CA SER A 22 20.02 -51.84 -5.01
C SER A 22 19.60 -50.77 -6.02
N THR A 23 20.49 -50.52 -6.96
CA THR A 23 20.42 -49.59 -8.09
C THR A 23 19.51 -50.09 -9.21
N PHE A 24 18.60 -49.24 -9.68
CA PHE A 24 18.31 -49.09 -11.12
C PHE A 24 18.08 -47.61 -11.41
N ALA A 25 18.99 -47.05 -12.20
CA ALA A 25 18.91 -45.70 -12.73
C ALA A 25 18.01 -45.68 -13.98
N LYS A 26 17.07 -44.74 -14.04
CA LYS A 26 16.76 -44.04 -15.30
C LYS A 26 16.43 -42.59 -14.98
N THR A 27 17.35 -41.75 -15.42
CA THR A 27 17.45 -40.30 -15.29
C THR A 27 16.25 -39.57 -15.88
N MET A 28 15.56 -38.78 -15.04
CA MET A 28 15.03 -37.47 -15.43
C MET A 28 15.61 -36.45 -14.47
N THR A 29 16.77 -35.90 -14.84
CA THR A 29 17.32 -34.69 -14.24
C THR A 29 16.40 -33.53 -14.60
N ASN A 30 15.49 -33.18 -13.69
CA ASN A 30 14.98 -31.82 -13.67
C ASN A 30 16.05 -31.00 -12.93
N PRO A 31 16.81 -30.09 -13.60
CA PRO A 31 17.77 -29.27 -12.89
C PRO A 31 17.02 -28.45 -11.86
N GLN A 32 17.39 -28.59 -10.59
CA GLN A 32 17.03 -27.59 -9.59
C GLN A 32 17.58 -26.26 -10.10
N ILE A 33 16.69 -25.38 -10.52
CA ILE A 33 17.02 -23.99 -10.78
C ILE A 33 17.58 -23.47 -9.45
N PRO A 34 18.84 -23.04 -9.39
CA PRO A 34 19.34 -22.33 -8.22
C PRO A 34 18.44 -21.10 -8.09
N VAL A 35 17.72 -21.01 -6.97
CA VAL A 35 17.07 -19.76 -6.59
C VAL A 35 18.20 -18.83 -6.17
N THR A 36 18.89 -18.27 -7.16
CA THR A 36 19.79 -17.14 -6.97
C THR A 36 18.91 -16.03 -6.40
N PRO A 37 19.20 -15.50 -5.21
CA PRO A 37 18.51 -14.30 -4.75
C PRO A 37 18.68 -13.25 -5.85
N ILE A 38 17.57 -12.67 -6.30
CA ILE A 38 17.60 -11.50 -7.17
C ILE A 38 18.21 -10.38 -6.33
N VAL A 39 19.54 -10.30 -6.33
CA VAL A 39 20.25 -9.06 -6.05
C VAL A 39 19.85 -8.17 -7.22
N SER A 40 19.07 -7.13 -6.95
CA SER A 40 18.91 -6.02 -7.89
C SER A 40 20.29 -5.35 -8.01
N THR A 41 21.17 -5.93 -8.81
CA THR A 41 22.35 -5.24 -9.28
C THR A 41 21.86 -4.19 -10.25
N ASN A 42 21.80 -2.93 -9.81
CA ASN A 42 21.81 -1.82 -10.73
C ASN A 42 23.05 -2.02 -11.61
N THR A 43 22.85 -2.39 -12.87
CA THR A 43 23.91 -2.62 -13.85
C THR A 43 24.66 -1.32 -14.03
N THR A 44 25.70 -1.11 -13.23
CA THR A 44 26.53 0.07 -13.34
C THR A 44 27.60 -0.27 -14.37
N THR A 45 27.66 0.52 -15.44
CA THR A 45 28.62 0.34 -16.53
C THR A 45 30.06 0.37 -16.02
N GLY A 46 30.98 -0.30 -16.72
CA GLY A 46 32.40 -0.40 -16.30
C GLY A 46 33.07 0.95 -15.97
N ALA A 47 32.64 2.05 -16.60
CA ALA A 47 33.14 3.40 -16.30
C ALA A 47 32.69 3.95 -14.93
N ALA A 48 31.51 3.57 -14.43
CA ALA A 48 31.02 3.96 -13.12
C ALA A 48 31.74 3.21 -11.99
N ILE A 49 32.12 1.96 -12.25
CA ILE A 49 32.92 1.15 -11.32
C ILE A 49 34.31 1.77 -11.12
N THR A 50 34.97 2.23 -12.20
CA THR A 50 36.29 2.88 -12.11
C THR A 50 36.23 4.22 -11.37
N LYS A 51 35.23 5.07 -11.65
CA LYS A 51 35.06 6.39 -11.03
C LYS A 51 34.74 6.32 -9.53
N ASN A 52 33.96 5.32 -9.11
CA ASN A 52 33.69 5.09 -7.69
C ASN A 52 34.97 4.69 -6.93
N SER A 53 35.87 3.92 -7.54
CA SER A 53 37.11 3.46 -6.89
C SER A 53 38.15 4.58 -6.62
N GLU A 54 38.20 5.61 -7.46
CA GLU A 54 39.07 6.78 -7.25
C GLU A 54 38.50 7.72 -6.19
N THR A 55 37.18 7.94 -6.25
CA THR A 55 36.45 8.74 -5.26
C THR A 55 36.51 8.10 -3.87
N GLU A 56 36.40 6.77 -3.80
CA GLU A 56 36.52 6.02 -2.54
C GLU A 56 37.86 6.29 -1.82
N LYS A 57 38.93 6.56 -2.57
CA LYS A 57 40.25 6.84 -1.99
C LYS A 57 40.41 8.28 -1.49
N SER A 58 39.52 9.20 -1.88
CA SER A 58 39.62 10.62 -1.53
C SER A 58 38.70 11.05 -0.39
N VAL A 59 37.72 10.22 -0.01
CA VAL A 59 36.81 10.53 1.11
C VAL A 59 37.51 10.43 2.47
N LYS A 60 37.07 11.22 3.44
CA LYS A 60 37.69 11.29 4.78
C LYS A 60 37.49 10.03 5.63
N ILE A 61 36.40 9.31 5.44
CA ILE A 61 36.08 8.09 6.20
C ILE A 61 36.42 6.88 5.34
N SER A 62 37.43 6.11 5.75
CA SER A 62 37.77 4.85 5.11
C SER A 62 36.70 3.78 5.36
N LYS A 63 36.73 2.72 4.54
CA LYS A 63 35.89 1.53 4.71
C LYS A 63 35.98 0.93 6.11
N GLU A 64 37.18 0.79 6.65
CA GLU A 64 37.44 0.22 7.97
C GLU A 64 36.90 1.12 9.08
N LYS A 65 37.08 2.44 8.94
CA LYS A 65 36.54 3.39 9.90
C LYS A 65 35.01 3.44 9.83
N ALA A 66 34.43 3.33 8.64
CA ALA A 66 32.99 3.25 8.44
C ALA A 66 32.39 2.01 9.15
N LYS A 67 33.04 0.84 9.03
CA LYS A 67 32.65 -0.36 9.79
C LYS A 67 32.72 -0.17 11.30
N GLU A 68 33.77 0.48 11.80
CA GLU A 68 33.94 0.77 13.23
C GLU A 68 32.81 1.68 13.74
N ILE A 69 32.52 2.78 13.03
CA ILE A 69 31.42 3.71 13.35
C ILE A 69 30.09 2.96 13.33
N ALA A 70 29.84 2.14 12.31
CA ALA A 70 28.60 1.39 12.19
C ALA A 70 28.42 0.40 13.36
N LYS A 71 29.46 -0.37 13.74
CA LYS A 71 29.41 -1.25 14.92
C LYS A 71 29.21 -0.48 16.22
N GLY A 72 29.91 0.65 16.38
CA GLY A 72 29.77 1.53 17.54
C GLY A 72 28.35 2.09 17.67
N THR A 73 27.73 2.45 16.54
CA THR A 73 26.35 2.95 16.46
C THR A 73 25.36 1.86 16.90
N MET A 74 25.51 0.65 16.36
CA MET A 74 24.64 -0.48 16.74
C MET A 74 24.75 -0.81 18.23
N LYS A 75 25.97 -0.80 18.78
CA LYS A 75 26.20 -1.04 20.21
C LYS A 75 25.61 0.06 21.08
N THR A 76 25.87 1.32 20.75
CA THR A 76 25.53 2.48 21.60
C THR A 76 24.04 2.83 21.56
N TYR A 77 23.44 2.85 20.37
CA TYR A 77 22.09 3.38 20.18
C TYR A 77 21.03 2.29 19.95
N PHE A 78 21.43 1.14 19.41
CA PHE A 78 20.51 0.02 19.12
C PHE A 78 20.69 -1.15 20.09
N ASN A 79 21.56 -1.01 21.09
CA ASN A 79 21.88 -2.05 22.07
C ASN A 79 22.14 -3.42 21.42
N THR A 80 22.85 -3.42 20.29
CA THR A 80 23.11 -4.59 19.46
C THR A 80 24.61 -4.73 19.23
N GLU A 81 25.22 -5.76 19.82
CA GLU A 81 26.61 -6.10 19.55
C GLU A 81 26.72 -7.00 18.31
N ILE A 82 27.59 -6.60 17.37
CA ILE A 82 27.80 -7.32 16.12
C ILE A 82 29.02 -8.24 16.25
N ASP A 83 28.76 -9.54 16.36
CA ASP A 83 29.77 -10.59 16.22
C ASP A 83 29.87 -10.99 14.75
N GLU A 84 30.81 -10.37 14.04
CA GLU A 84 30.97 -10.51 12.58
C GLU A 84 31.20 -11.96 12.13
N SER A 85 31.65 -12.86 13.01
CA SER A 85 31.81 -14.29 12.69
C SER A 85 30.48 -15.00 12.36
N LYS A 86 29.36 -14.42 12.77
CA LYS A 86 28.00 -14.95 12.57
C LYS A 86 27.27 -14.36 11.38
N PHE A 87 27.85 -13.38 10.69
CA PHE A 87 27.18 -12.63 9.63
C PHE A 87 27.96 -12.68 8.33
N THR A 88 27.23 -12.78 7.22
CA THR A 88 27.73 -12.34 5.92
C THR A 88 27.79 -10.82 5.94
N GLN A 89 28.98 -10.25 5.71
CA GLN A 89 29.19 -8.81 5.70
C GLN A 89 29.44 -8.28 4.28
N THR A 90 28.80 -7.16 3.95
CA THR A 90 29.17 -6.35 2.78
C THR A 90 29.40 -4.89 3.16
N SER A 91 30.16 -4.18 2.32
CA SER A 91 30.48 -2.77 2.52
C SER A 91 30.57 -2.13 1.16
N ASN A 92 29.55 -1.33 0.82
CA ASN A 92 29.40 -0.74 -0.50
C ASN A 92 29.62 0.77 -0.40
N PHE A 93 30.46 1.30 -1.29
CA PHE A 93 30.64 2.73 -1.47
C PHE A 93 29.69 3.25 -2.54
N ASN A 94 28.92 4.28 -2.23
CA ASN A 94 27.96 4.88 -3.14
C ASN A 94 28.28 6.36 -3.33
N THR A 95 28.04 6.85 -4.55
CA THR A 95 28.04 8.27 -4.86
C THR A 95 26.69 8.65 -5.46
N SER A 96 26.17 9.80 -5.08
CA SER A 96 25.00 10.41 -5.70
C SER A 96 25.27 11.89 -5.90
N ASN A 97 24.61 12.51 -6.87
CA ASN A 97 24.64 13.96 -7.03
C ASN A 97 23.34 14.52 -6.50
N TYR A 98 23.45 15.40 -5.51
CA TYR A 98 22.32 16.16 -4.98
C TYR A 98 22.65 17.65 -5.06
N ASN A 99 21.78 18.41 -5.71
CA ASN A 99 21.99 19.85 -5.92
C ASN A 99 23.33 20.23 -6.58
N GLY A 100 23.78 19.43 -7.56
CA GLY A 100 25.09 19.62 -8.20
C GLY A 100 26.32 19.31 -7.31
N LYS A 101 26.09 18.86 -6.07
CA LYS A 101 27.13 18.42 -5.13
C LYS A 101 27.15 16.89 -5.09
N GLN A 102 28.35 16.33 -5.24
CA GLN A 102 28.53 14.90 -5.04
C GLN A 102 28.43 14.59 -3.55
N ILE A 103 27.56 13.65 -3.20
CA ILE A 103 27.42 13.06 -1.86
C ILE A 103 27.98 11.64 -1.96
N SER A 104 28.89 11.32 -1.05
CA SER A 104 29.48 10.00 -0.93
C SER A 104 29.03 9.33 0.36
N SER A 105 28.70 8.04 0.32
CA SER A 105 28.24 7.29 1.48
C SER A 105 28.80 5.88 1.52
N TRP A 106 28.97 5.37 2.74
CA TRP A 106 29.25 3.96 3.00
C TRP A 106 27.97 3.28 3.45
N ASN A 107 27.68 2.11 2.87
CA ASN A 107 26.61 1.23 3.29
C ASN A 107 27.23 -0.08 3.82
N ILE A 108 27.10 -0.31 5.12
CA ILE A 108 27.62 -1.50 5.80
C ILE A 108 26.45 -2.43 6.10
N ASN A 109 26.50 -3.66 5.61
CA ASN A 109 25.43 -4.64 5.79
C ASN A 109 25.95 -5.88 6.51
N TRP A 110 25.16 -6.38 7.46
CA TRP A 110 25.36 -7.67 8.13
C TRP A 110 24.09 -8.51 8.00
N GLN A 111 24.22 -9.69 7.41
CA GLN A 111 23.11 -10.61 7.21
C GLN A 111 23.40 -11.96 7.85
N MET A 112 22.42 -12.50 8.57
CA MET A 112 22.47 -13.86 9.11
C MET A 112 21.11 -14.52 8.86
N ASN A 113 21.12 -15.76 8.38
CA ASN A 113 19.91 -16.54 8.21
C ASN A 113 20.16 -17.96 8.74
N ASN A 114 19.33 -18.42 9.66
CA ASN A 114 19.38 -19.77 10.20
C ASN A 114 17.97 -20.30 10.51
N MET A 115 17.86 -21.53 11.04
CA MET A 115 16.58 -22.17 11.33
C MET A 115 15.74 -21.49 12.43
N GLU A 116 16.33 -20.56 13.19
CA GLU A 116 15.64 -19.85 14.28
C GLU A 116 15.21 -18.44 13.87
N LYS A 117 16.06 -17.73 13.12
CA LYS A 117 15.88 -16.32 12.82
C LYS A 117 16.62 -15.86 11.55
N THR A 118 16.07 -14.81 10.96
CA THR A 118 16.70 -14.00 9.92
C THR A 118 17.01 -12.63 10.51
N ILE A 119 18.26 -12.18 10.36
CA ILE A 119 18.72 -10.85 10.76
C ILE A 119 19.32 -10.15 9.54
N ASN A 120 18.91 -8.91 9.30
CA ASN A 120 19.51 -8.03 8.31
C ASN A 120 19.71 -6.64 8.94
N ILE A 121 20.97 -6.25 9.12
CA ILE A 121 21.35 -4.96 9.70
C ILE A 121 22.07 -4.16 8.63
N ASN A 122 21.52 -3.01 8.30
CA ASN A 122 22.08 -2.10 7.32
C ASN A 122 22.34 -0.74 7.95
N VAL A 123 23.55 -0.22 7.83
CA VAL A 123 23.95 1.10 8.34
C VAL A 123 24.54 1.92 7.20
N THR A 124 23.96 3.09 6.93
CA THR A 124 24.49 4.07 5.98
C THR A 124 25.04 5.27 6.71
N LEU A 125 26.24 5.71 6.32
CA LEU A 125 26.88 6.90 6.84
C LEU A 125 27.51 7.74 5.73
N ASN A 126 27.56 9.05 5.95
CA ASN A 126 28.23 9.99 5.07
C ASN A 126 29.75 9.73 5.09
N ALA A 127 30.34 9.56 3.92
CA ALA A 127 31.75 9.19 3.79
C ALA A 127 32.73 10.35 4.07
N GLU A 128 32.25 11.59 4.13
CA GLU A 128 33.05 12.77 4.46
C GLU A 128 32.98 13.15 5.94
N THR A 129 31.83 12.97 6.58
CA THR A 129 31.59 13.41 7.96
C THR A 129 31.58 12.27 8.97
N GLY A 130 31.34 11.03 8.53
CA GLY A 130 31.12 9.89 9.41
C GLY A 130 29.73 9.86 10.05
N GLU A 131 28.88 10.82 9.73
CA GLU A 131 27.53 10.90 10.27
C GLU A 131 26.66 9.74 9.76
N VAL A 132 26.03 9.01 10.69
CA VAL A 132 25.06 7.97 10.34
C VAL A 132 23.74 8.62 9.92
N THR A 133 23.32 8.33 8.70
CA THR A 133 22.10 8.86 8.09
C THR A 133 21.00 7.82 8.00
N GLN A 134 21.33 6.53 8.06
CA GLN A 134 20.32 5.47 8.03
C GLN A 134 20.77 4.25 8.81
N VAL A 135 19.85 3.63 9.54
CA VAL A 135 19.99 2.30 10.12
C VAL A 135 18.69 1.54 9.90
N ASN A 136 18.76 0.34 9.34
CA ASN A 136 17.68 -0.64 9.36
C ASN A 136 18.17 -1.86 10.12
N ASN A 137 17.50 -2.21 11.22
CA ASN A 137 17.81 -3.33 12.09
C ASN A 137 16.65 -4.32 12.05
N TYR A 138 16.59 -5.11 10.98
CA TYR A 138 15.55 -6.10 10.80
C TYR A 138 15.93 -7.42 11.47
N GLN A 139 15.06 -7.91 12.34
CA GLN A 139 15.16 -9.24 12.92
C GLN A 139 13.78 -9.91 12.90
N ARG A 140 13.70 -11.05 12.24
CA ARG A 140 12.52 -11.92 12.24
C ARG A 140 12.88 -13.26 12.86
N LYS A 141 12.14 -13.67 13.88
CA LYS A 141 12.18 -15.05 14.38
C LYS A 141 11.15 -15.87 13.62
N ILE A 142 11.52 -17.06 13.17
CA ILE A 142 10.67 -17.86 12.27
C ILE A 142 9.36 -18.31 12.95
N ASN A 143 9.36 -18.42 14.30
CA ASN A 143 8.23 -18.91 15.10
C ASN A 143 7.65 -17.86 16.08
N GLU A 144 8.08 -16.61 16.03
CA GLU A 144 7.56 -15.53 16.88
C GLU A 144 7.20 -14.33 16.02
N GLU A 145 5.91 -14.15 15.77
CA GLU A 145 5.37 -12.92 15.19
C GLU A 145 4.24 -12.44 16.08
N ASN A 146 4.57 -11.58 17.05
CA ASN A 146 3.55 -10.80 17.73
C ASN A 146 3.13 -9.68 16.77
N ALA A 147 1.97 -9.85 16.12
CA ALA A 147 1.42 -8.82 15.24
C ALA A 147 0.87 -7.60 16.02
N VAL A 148 0.73 -7.71 17.33
CA VAL A 148 0.12 -6.70 18.18
C VAL A 148 1.15 -6.07 19.12
N PRO A 149 1.21 -4.72 19.18
CA PRO A 149 2.06 -4.01 20.12
C PRO A 149 1.74 -4.36 21.58
N THR A 150 2.76 -4.34 22.44
CA THR A 150 2.59 -4.44 23.90
C THR A 150 2.55 -3.07 24.57
N MET A 151 2.82 -2.02 23.82
CA MET A 151 2.82 -0.62 24.25
C MET A 151 1.97 0.25 23.33
N THR A 152 1.52 1.37 23.87
CA THR A 152 0.81 2.41 23.14
C THR A 152 1.77 3.19 22.23
N ALA A 153 1.21 3.87 21.22
CA ALA A 153 1.98 4.80 20.39
C ALA A 153 2.66 5.90 21.23
N LYS A 154 2.05 6.35 22.34
CA LYS A 154 2.63 7.37 23.24
C LYS A 154 3.85 6.85 24.01
N GLU A 155 3.81 5.60 24.47
CA GLU A 155 4.97 4.95 25.10
C GLU A 155 6.10 4.76 24.09
N ALA A 156 5.79 4.28 22.88
CA ALA A 156 6.77 4.16 21.79
C ALA A 156 7.33 5.52 21.34
N GLN A 157 6.52 6.58 21.38
CA GLN A 157 6.96 7.93 21.06
C GLN A 157 8.04 8.40 22.05
N LYS A 158 7.87 8.12 23.35
CA LYS A 158 8.90 8.47 24.33
C LYS A 158 10.24 7.79 24.03
N ILE A 159 10.20 6.54 23.57
CA ILE A 159 11.41 5.80 23.13
C ILE A 159 12.04 6.50 21.92
N SER A 160 11.23 6.95 20.96
CA SER A 160 11.68 7.71 19.81
C SER A 160 12.31 9.04 20.21
N ASP A 161 11.65 9.82 21.08
CA ASP A 161 12.14 11.10 21.61
C ASP A 161 13.50 10.93 22.32
N ASP A 162 13.60 9.92 23.20
CA ASP A 162 14.83 9.58 23.91
C ASP A 162 15.95 9.10 22.98
N PHE A 163 15.60 8.46 21.85
CA PHE A 163 16.57 8.00 20.86
C PHE A 163 17.13 9.17 20.04
N VAL A 164 16.26 10.01 19.46
CA VAL A 164 16.68 11.11 18.58
C VAL A 164 17.49 12.16 19.35
N SER A 165 17.09 12.47 20.59
CA SER A 165 17.83 13.38 21.46
C SER A 165 19.25 12.91 21.80
N LYS A 166 19.51 11.59 21.74
CA LYS A 166 20.85 11.02 21.98
C LYS A 166 21.70 10.96 20.71
N ILE A 167 21.15 10.46 19.61
CA ILE A 167 21.91 10.26 18.38
C ILE A 167 22.13 11.57 17.60
N GLN A 168 21.18 12.52 17.68
CA GLN A 168 21.18 13.78 16.93
C GLN A 168 20.64 14.95 17.79
N PRO A 169 21.30 15.31 18.91
CA PRO A 169 20.76 16.28 19.88
C PRO A 169 20.47 17.66 19.27
N LYS A 170 21.33 18.15 18.37
CA LYS A 170 21.15 19.45 17.69
C LYS A 170 19.87 19.43 16.83
N LYS A 171 19.75 18.43 15.95
CA LYS A 171 18.61 18.29 15.03
C LYS A 171 17.30 18.06 15.78
N TYR A 172 17.32 17.34 16.90
CA TYR A 172 16.15 17.18 17.76
C TYR A 172 15.62 18.52 18.26
N ASN A 173 16.50 19.38 18.79
CA ASN A 173 16.11 20.71 19.30
C ASN A 173 15.63 21.64 18.18
N GLU A 174 16.15 21.46 16.97
CA GLU A 174 15.75 22.19 15.76
C GLU A 174 14.54 21.55 15.07
N SER A 175 13.87 20.56 15.67
CA SER A 175 12.72 19.89 15.03
C SER A 175 11.39 20.15 15.72
N ASN A 176 10.32 19.96 14.95
CA ASN A 176 8.98 19.65 15.45
C ASN A 176 8.66 18.19 15.15
N LYS A 177 7.97 17.53 16.08
CA LYS A 177 7.41 16.20 15.79
C LYS A 177 6.13 16.37 14.98
N LYS A 178 6.01 15.60 13.89
CA LYS A 178 4.76 15.46 13.13
C LYS A 178 3.95 14.34 13.74
N ASP A 179 2.71 14.65 14.12
CA ASP A 179 1.76 13.66 14.59
C ASP A 179 1.13 12.96 13.37
N TYR A 180 1.84 11.96 12.85
CA TYR A 180 1.22 11.00 11.93
C TYR A 180 0.39 10.02 12.76
N ASN A 181 -0.91 9.97 12.49
CA ASN A 181 -1.78 8.99 13.12
C ASN A 181 -1.33 7.59 12.70
N ASN A 182 -0.80 6.83 13.66
CA ASN A 182 -0.48 5.41 13.49
C ASN A 182 -1.73 4.52 13.34
N LEU A 183 -2.94 5.11 13.31
CA LEU A 183 -4.23 4.44 13.19
C LEU A 183 -4.39 3.80 11.80
N GLY A 184 -4.64 2.50 11.75
CA GLY A 184 -4.87 1.77 10.50
C GLY A 184 -3.59 1.24 9.84
N ASN A 185 -2.45 1.23 10.56
CA ASN A 185 -1.28 0.48 10.10
C ASN A 185 -1.50 -1.02 10.37
N HIS A 186 -2.21 -1.68 9.46
CA HIS A 186 -2.55 -3.10 9.55
C HIS A 186 -1.31 -3.98 9.41
N GLY A 187 -1.16 -4.98 10.29
CA GLY A 187 -0.22 -6.08 10.11
C GLY A 187 1.23 -5.88 10.60
N SER A 188 1.61 -4.69 11.07
CA SER A 188 2.92 -4.46 11.73
C SER A 188 2.74 -4.01 13.18
N PRO A 189 3.48 -4.55 14.16
CA PRO A 189 3.47 -4.04 15.53
C PRO A 189 4.21 -2.70 15.66
N ASN A 190 4.89 -2.23 14.61
CA ASN A 190 5.75 -1.06 14.70
C ASN A 190 4.97 0.27 14.71
N TYR A 191 5.60 1.29 15.29
CA TYR A 191 5.14 2.68 15.31
C TYR A 191 6.17 3.56 14.61
N ASN A 192 5.70 4.45 13.73
CA ASN A 192 6.54 5.39 13.01
C ASN A 192 6.39 6.79 13.58
N PHE A 193 7.52 7.51 13.69
CA PHE A 193 7.58 8.88 14.18
C PHE A 193 8.46 9.72 13.27
N THR A 194 8.01 10.92 12.95
CA THR A 194 8.74 11.86 12.08
C THR A 194 9.00 13.16 12.81
N TYR A 195 10.22 13.65 12.71
CA TYR A 195 10.67 14.94 13.23
C TYR A 195 11.07 15.78 12.02
N VAL A 196 10.43 16.92 11.81
CA VAL A 196 10.74 17.83 10.70
C VAL A 196 11.46 19.06 11.23
N ASN A 197 12.39 19.59 10.43
CA ASN A 197 13.13 20.78 10.80
C ASN A 197 12.20 21.97 11.03
N LYS A 198 12.50 22.77 12.06
CA LYS A 198 11.81 23.99 12.45
C LYS A 198 12.82 25.13 12.43
N VAL A 199 12.62 26.06 11.51
CA VAL A 199 13.43 27.27 11.37
C VAL A 199 12.54 28.47 11.67
N ASN A 200 12.92 29.34 12.61
CA ASN A 200 12.12 30.50 13.04
C ASN A 200 10.66 30.15 13.44
N GLY A 201 10.44 28.96 13.99
CA GLY A 201 9.09 28.49 14.35
C GLY A 201 8.27 27.91 13.18
N ILE A 202 8.83 27.84 11.97
CA ILE A 202 8.16 27.40 10.74
C ILE A 202 8.78 26.09 10.27
N GLU A 203 7.94 25.15 9.85
CA GLU A 203 8.35 23.81 9.49
C GLU A 203 8.92 23.72 8.07
N PHE A 204 9.92 22.86 7.89
CA PHE A 204 10.53 22.52 6.62
C PHE A 204 10.68 21.00 6.49
N ASP A 205 9.71 20.35 5.86
CA ASP A 205 9.66 18.88 5.72
C ASP A 205 10.81 18.32 4.85
N GLY A 206 11.50 19.18 4.07
CA GLY A 206 12.67 18.80 3.28
C GLY A 206 13.87 18.36 4.12
N ASN A 207 13.92 18.73 5.41
CA ASN A 207 14.82 18.16 6.41
C ASN A 207 13.97 17.41 7.45
N ASN A 208 14.21 16.11 7.63
CA ASN A 208 13.48 15.30 8.58
C ASN A 208 14.28 14.10 9.12
N ILE A 209 13.81 13.57 10.24
CA ILE A 209 14.26 12.34 10.87
C ILE A 209 13.04 11.43 11.02
N ASN A 210 13.12 10.20 10.52
CA ASN A 210 12.11 9.17 10.69
C ASN A 210 12.65 8.07 11.61
N ILE A 211 11.82 7.63 12.55
CA ILE A 211 12.13 6.57 13.51
C ILE A 211 11.02 5.54 13.47
N GLU A 212 11.40 4.27 13.41
CA GLU A 212 10.49 3.16 13.60
C GLU A 212 10.83 2.44 14.91
N VAL A 213 9.83 2.33 15.79
CA VAL A 213 9.93 1.62 17.07
C VAL A 213 9.08 0.36 16.99
N ASP A 214 9.68 -0.79 17.27
CA ASP A 214 8.95 -2.05 17.40
C ASP A 214 8.05 -2.00 18.65
N GLY A 215 6.74 -1.99 18.43
CA GLY A 215 5.76 -1.83 19.50
C GLY A 215 5.64 -3.05 20.43
N ALA A 216 6.23 -4.19 20.07
CA ALA A 216 6.23 -5.38 20.91
C ALA A 216 7.39 -5.39 21.92
N SER A 217 8.60 -5.00 21.48
CA SER A 217 9.83 -5.04 22.27
C SER A 217 10.32 -3.68 22.76
N GLY A 218 9.84 -2.58 22.18
CA GLY A 218 10.27 -1.21 22.48
C GLY A 218 11.65 -0.88 21.92
N LYS A 219 12.14 -1.63 20.94
CA LYS A 219 13.43 -1.37 20.29
C LYS A 219 13.23 -0.46 19.09
N VAL A 220 14.17 0.46 18.88
CA VAL A 220 14.27 1.18 17.60
C VAL A 220 14.78 0.19 16.55
N VAL A 221 14.02 0.02 15.48
CA VAL A 221 14.32 -0.92 14.38
C VAL A 221 14.66 -0.20 13.08
N SER A 222 14.26 1.07 12.94
CA SER A 222 14.71 1.92 11.83
C SER A 222 14.99 3.35 12.30
N TYR A 223 16.02 3.94 11.71
CA TYR A 223 16.36 5.35 11.80
C TYR A 223 16.75 5.84 10.42
N TYR A 224 16.21 6.97 10.00
CA TYR A 224 16.58 7.65 8.78
C TYR A 224 16.63 9.15 9.02
N SER A 225 17.72 9.80 8.65
CA SER A 225 17.87 11.26 8.69
C SER A 225 18.20 11.77 7.30
N ASN A 226 17.29 12.57 6.76
CA ASN A 226 17.52 13.41 5.60
C ASN A 226 17.68 14.84 6.08
N TRP A 227 18.91 15.35 6.11
CA TRP A 227 19.18 16.68 6.63
C TRP A 227 20.30 17.35 5.86
N ASN A 228 19.97 18.48 5.25
CA ASN A 228 20.95 19.31 4.58
C ASN A 228 21.06 20.66 5.32
N GLU A 229 22.24 20.91 5.87
CA GLU A 229 22.55 22.16 6.58
C GLU A 229 22.93 23.31 5.63
N ASP A 230 23.19 23.02 4.34
CA ASP A 230 23.58 24.04 3.35
C ASP A 230 22.39 24.90 2.88
N PHE A 231 21.16 24.58 3.29
CA PHE A 231 19.98 25.33 2.92
C PHE A 231 19.95 26.73 3.53
N LYS A 232 19.61 27.72 2.69
CA LYS A 232 19.44 29.12 3.10
C LYS A 232 17.96 29.46 3.18
N PHE A 233 17.51 29.86 4.35
CA PHE A 233 16.10 30.19 4.61
C PHE A 233 15.85 31.69 4.47
N PRO A 234 14.75 32.11 3.83
CA PRO A 234 14.41 33.53 3.69
C PRO A 234 13.92 34.14 5.01
N GLU A 235 14.06 35.47 5.15
CA GLU A 235 13.49 36.21 6.27
C GLU A 235 11.95 36.11 6.30
N VAL A 236 11.41 36.02 7.52
CA VAL A 236 9.97 35.95 7.81
C VAL A 236 9.41 37.36 7.96
N LYS A 237 9.27 38.09 6.85
CA LYS A 237 8.72 39.45 6.79
C LYS A 237 7.90 39.68 5.52
N GLY A 238 6.97 40.63 5.58
CA GLY A 238 6.17 41.07 4.42
C GLY A 238 5.27 39.97 3.86
N MET A 239 4.75 39.11 4.73
CA MET A 239 3.87 38.02 4.34
C MET A 239 2.41 38.48 4.29
N ILE A 240 1.63 37.90 3.39
CA ILE A 240 0.17 37.97 3.48
C ILE A 240 -0.30 37.30 4.77
N ASP A 241 -1.37 37.79 5.37
CA ASP A 241 -1.94 37.21 6.58
C ASP A 241 -2.66 35.87 6.30
N SER A 242 -2.89 35.10 7.36
CA SER A 242 -3.56 33.79 7.29
C SER A 242 -4.99 33.87 6.73
N LYS A 243 -5.72 34.96 7.00
CA LYS A 243 -7.09 35.14 6.50
C LYS A 243 -7.10 35.32 4.98
N THR A 244 -6.15 36.10 4.46
CA THR A 244 -5.93 36.32 3.04
C THR A 244 -5.55 35.02 2.35
N ALA A 245 -4.69 34.21 2.97
CA ALA A 245 -4.35 32.88 2.45
C ALA A 245 -5.57 31.95 2.38
N VAL A 246 -6.41 31.90 3.43
CA VAL A 246 -7.64 31.10 3.44
C VAL A 246 -8.57 31.47 2.28
N GLU A 247 -8.80 32.77 2.06
CA GLU A 247 -9.67 33.22 0.98
C GLU A 247 -9.05 32.97 -0.41
N ALA A 248 -7.72 33.06 -0.55
CA ALA A 248 -7.03 32.70 -1.79
C ALA A 248 -7.23 31.20 -2.13
N PHE A 249 -7.05 30.30 -1.15
CA PHE A 249 -7.30 28.87 -1.35
C PHE A 249 -8.76 28.55 -1.64
N LYS A 250 -9.73 29.17 -0.94
CA LYS A 250 -11.16 28.99 -1.25
C LYS A 250 -11.54 29.44 -2.65
N THR A 251 -10.93 30.54 -3.12
CA THR A 251 -11.20 31.12 -4.44
C THR A 251 -10.59 30.27 -5.55
N GLU A 252 -9.40 29.73 -5.35
CA GLU A 252 -8.72 28.87 -6.33
C GLU A 252 -9.29 27.44 -6.36
N ALA A 253 -9.77 26.92 -5.22
CA ALA A 253 -10.25 25.54 -5.12
C ALA A 253 -11.52 25.32 -5.95
N LYS A 254 -11.37 24.61 -7.05
CA LYS A 254 -12.50 24.15 -7.87
C LYS A 254 -12.96 22.79 -7.38
N MET A 255 -14.13 22.74 -6.75
CA MET A 255 -14.78 21.47 -6.35
C MET A 255 -15.38 20.80 -7.60
N THR A 256 -14.64 19.86 -8.18
CA THR A 256 -15.03 19.13 -9.39
C THR A 256 -15.69 17.81 -9.01
N LEU A 257 -16.91 17.60 -9.52
CA LEU A 257 -17.65 16.35 -9.36
C LEU A 257 -17.09 15.32 -10.34
N LYS A 258 -16.73 14.13 -9.85
CA LYS A 258 -16.24 12.99 -10.62
C LYS A 258 -16.95 11.73 -10.17
N TYR A 259 -16.87 10.68 -10.97
CA TYR A 259 -17.05 9.31 -10.49
C TYR A 259 -15.67 8.73 -10.16
N MET A 260 -15.58 7.98 -9.07
CA MET A 260 -14.42 7.16 -8.74
C MET A 260 -14.86 5.75 -8.37
N ALA A 261 -14.13 4.75 -8.86
CA ALA A 261 -14.31 3.38 -8.44
C ALA A 261 -13.43 3.11 -7.22
N PHE A 262 -14.04 2.59 -6.18
CA PHE A 262 -13.36 2.19 -4.96
C PHE A 262 -13.29 0.68 -4.87
N THR A 263 -12.09 0.15 -4.66
CA THR A 263 -11.91 -1.25 -4.29
C THR A 263 -12.28 -1.37 -2.83
N GLN A 264 -13.31 -2.17 -2.54
CA GLN A 264 -13.70 -2.41 -1.16
C GLN A 264 -12.55 -3.10 -0.41
N GLU A 265 -12.40 -2.76 0.87
CA GLU A 265 -11.32 -3.28 1.70
C GLU A 265 -11.31 -4.81 1.65
N TYR A 266 -10.11 -5.38 1.45
CA TYR A 266 -9.86 -6.82 1.37
C TYR A 266 -10.45 -7.58 0.16
N MET A 267 -11.26 -6.96 -0.70
CA MET A 267 -11.81 -7.59 -1.92
C MET A 267 -11.00 -7.30 -3.19
N TYR A 268 -9.68 -7.17 -3.04
CA TYR A 268 -8.77 -6.83 -4.13
C TYR A 268 -8.78 -7.86 -5.28
N TYR A 269 -9.05 -9.13 -4.95
CA TYR A 269 -9.07 -10.24 -5.91
C TYR A 269 -10.46 -10.54 -6.49
N GLU A 270 -11.53 -10.08 -5.84
CA GLU A 270 -12.90 -10.27 -6.35
C GLU A 270 -13.25 -9.24 -7.44
N ASN A 271 -12.37 -8.27 -7.73
CA ASN A 271 -12.57 -7.18 -8.69
C ASN A 271 -13.90 -6.39 -8.49
N LYS A 272 -14.54 -6.52 -7.33
CA LYS A 272 -15.77 -5.81 -6.98
C LYS A 272 -15.45 -4.36 -6.62
N ARG A 273 -15.72 -3.46 -7.57
CA ARG A 273 -15.58 -2.03 -7.38
C ARG A 273 -16.92 -1.37 -7.12
N THR A 274 -16.94 -0.44 -6.19
CA THR A 274 -18.12 0.43 -5.97
C THR A 274 -17.84 1.79 -6.56
N VAL A 275 -18.68 2.23 -7.48
CA VAL A 275 -18.58 3.57 -8.06
C VAL A 275 -19.37 4.55 -7.20
N LYS A 276 -18.74 5.65 -6.80
CA LYS A 276 -19.37 6.75 -6.06
C LYS A 276 -19.21 8.09 -6.77
N PRO A 277 -20.19 9.00 -6.65
CA PRO A 277 -20.01 10.38 -7.04
C PRO A 277 -19.24 11.10 -5.93
N VAL A 278 -18.22 11.85 -6.31
CA VAL A 278 -17.20 12.37 -5.39
C VAL A 278 -16.75 13.76 -5.83
N TYR A 279 -16.58 14.66 -4.88
CA TYR A 279 -15.94 15.94 -5.12
C TYR A 279 -14.45 15.84 -4.86
N VAL A 280 -13.67 16.33 -5.82
CA VAL A 280 -12.22 16.45 -5.75
C VAL A 280 -11.86 17.94 -5.85
N PRO A 281 -11.06 18.48 -4.91
CA PRO A 281 -10.56 19.84 -5.02
C PRO A 281 -9.44 19.91 -6.07
N GLU A 282 -9.62 20.78 -7.07
CA GLU A 282 -8.62 21.06 -8.10
C GLU A 282 -8.06 22.47 -7.93
N PHE A 283 -6.73 22.61 -7.97
CA PHE A 283 -6.01 23.89 -7.88
C PHE A 283 -5.22 24.10 -9.17
N ASN A 284 -5.77 24.86 -10.12
CA ASN A 284 -5.23 24.97 -11.48
C ASN A 284 -3.94 25.79 -11.53
N LYS A 285 -3.75 26.71 -10.59
CA LYS A 285 -2.54 27.55 -10.48
C LYS A 285 -1.47 26.95 -9.56
N GLY A 286 -1.69 25.74 -9.06
CA GLY A 286 -0.82 25.05 -8.10
C GLY A 286 -1.40 24.97 -6.70
N ASN A 287 -0.88 24.06 -5.88
CA ASN A 287 -1.40 23.72 -4.55
C ASN A 287 -0.65 24.41 -3.39
N VAL A 288 0.27 25.32 -3.70
CA VAL A 288 1.08 26.07 -2.73
C VAL A 288 0.97 27.56 -3.01
N LEU A 289 0.78 28.39 -1.99
CA LEU A 289 0.63 29.84 -2.13
C LEU A 289 1.89 30.55 -1.62
N ASP A 290 2.58 31.33 -2.44
CA ASP A 290 3.74 32.13 -2.01
C ASP A 290 3.30 33.07 -0.88
N ALA A 291 3.99 33.03 0.26
CA ALA A 291 3.59 33.84 1.40
C ALA A 291 3.88 35.33 1.17
N LYS A 292 4.79 35.70 0.25
CA LYS A 292 5.18 37.10 0.02
C LYS A 292 4.30 37.79 -1.01
N ASP A 293 4.05 37.15 -2.16
CA ASP A 293 3.32 37.78 -3.26
C ASP A 293 1.89 37.24 -3.47
N GLY A 294 1.49 36.20 -2.71
CA GLY A 294 0.14 35.64 -2.76
C GLY A 294 -0.18 34.94 -4.07
N LYS A 295 0.82 34.48 -4.82
CA LYS A 295 0.62 33.70 -6.04
C LYS A 295 0.72 32.21 -5.78
N PHE A 296 -0.18 31.46 -6.40
CA PHE A 296 -0.09 30.01 -6.41
C PHE A 296 1.10 29.55 -7.25
N MET A 297 1.70 28.46 -6.79
CA MET A 297 2.78 27.74 -7.44
C MET A 297 2.62 26.25 -7.18
N ASP A 298 3.27 25.45 -8.01
CA ASP A 298 3.42 24.01 -7.80
C ASP A 298 4.93 23.71 -7.70
N PRO A 299 5.40 23.26 -6.51
CA PRO A 299 6.81 22.94 -6.29
C PRO A 299 7.38 21.85 -7.20
N PHE A 300 6.52 21.01 -7.80
CA PHE A 300 6.95 19.89 -8.63
C PHE A 300 6.99 20.19 -10.14
N SER A 301 6.25 21.20 -10.60
CA SER A 301 6.17 21.55 -12.03
C SER A 301 6.99 22.79 -12.42
N ASN A 302 7.82 23.33 -11.51
CA ASN A 302 8.50 24.61 -11.66
C ASN A 302 7.53 25.77 -12.05
N GLY A 303 6.25 25.68 -11.65
CA GLY A 303 5.23 26.67 -12.03
C GLY A 303 4.76 26.62 -13.48
N ASN A 304 4.98 25.50 -14.21
CA ASN A 304 4.50 25.36 -15.58
C ASN A 304 2.98 25.10 -15.64
N ILE A 305 2.26 26.04 -16.25
CA ILE A 305 0.84 25.87 -16.61
C ILE A 305 0.76 24.98 -17.86
N PRO A 306 -0.07 23.92 -17.88
CA PRO A 306 -0.20 23.06 -19.05
C PRO A 306 -0.85 23.81 -20.22
N VAL A 307 -0.42 23.50 -21.43
CA VAL A 307 -1.15 23.87 -22.64
C VAL A 307 -2.32 22.89 -22.79
N ILE A 308 -3.54 23.40 -22.94
CA ILE A 308 -4.73 22.56 -23.09
C ILE A 308 -5.12 22.51 -24.58
N LYS A 309 -5.31 21.30 -25.10
CA LYS A 309 -5.93 21.07 -26.42
C LYS A 309 -7.28 20.40 -26.22
N ASN A 310 -8.28 20.85 -26.96
CA ASN A 310 -9.61 20.26 -26.97
C ASN A 310 -10.22 20.46 -28.36
N LEU A 311 -11.19 19.63 -28.71
CA LEU A 311 -12.04 19.87 -29.89
C LEU A 311 -12.96 21.06 -29.62
N ASN A 312 -13.12 21.93 -30.62
CA ASN A 312 -14.15 22.97 -30.59
C ASN A 312 -15.55 22.38 -30.87
N ASP A 313 -16.61 23.17 -30.72
CA ASP A 313 -17.99 22.67 -30.84
C ASP A 313 -18.30 22.06 -32.21
N LYS A 314 -17.76 22.63 -33.29
CA LYS A 314 -17.94 22.10 -34.65
C LYS A 314 -17.19 20.78 -34.81
N GLU A 315 -15.92 20.74 -34.41
CA GLU A 315 -15.11 19.51 -34.46
C GLU A 315 -15.70 18.39 -33.59
N LYS A 316 -16.27 18.73 -32.43
CA LYS A 316 -16.99 17.77 -31.58
C LYS A 316 -18.23 17.22 -32.27
N ALA A 317 -19.03 18.07 -32.92
CA ALA A 317 -20.19 17.62 -33.68
C ALA A 317 -19.76 16.65 -34.79
N ASP A 318 -18.73 17.00 -35.57
CA ASP A 318 -18.19 16.14 -36.63
C ASP A 318 -17.61 14.83 -36.06
N PHE A 319 -16.94 14.89 -34.91
CA PHE A 319 -16.41 13.71 -34.20
C PHE A 319 -17.54 12.79 -33.72
N TYR A 320 -18.60 13.34 -33.12
CA TYR A 320 -19.76 12.57 -32.65
C TYR A 320 -20.60 11.98 -33.78
N ASN A 321 -20.59 12.60 -34.97
CA ASN A 321 -21.22 12.06 -36.18
C ASN A 321 -20.52 10.79 -36.69
N LYS A 322 -19.27 10.52 -36.26
CA LYS A 322 -18.57 9.25 -36.54
C LYS A 322 -19.06 8.09 -35.67
N SER A 323 -19.97 8.34 -34.73
CA SER A 323 -20.51 7.31 -33.85
C SER A 323 -21.25 6.22 -34.64
N LYS A 324 -21.00 4.95 -34.30
CA LYS A 324 -21.64 3.79 -34.91
C LYS A 324 -21.97 2.77 -33.83
N VAL A 325 -23.10 2.08 -34.01
CA VAL A 325 -23.44 0.93 -33.16
C VAL A 325 -22.47 -0.20 -33.48
N VAL A 326 -21.81 -0.74 -32.45
CA VAL A 326 -20.96 -1.92 -32.57
C VAL A 326 -21.82 -3.15 -32.28
N THR A 327 -21.90 -4.06 -33.26
CA THR A 327 -22.66 -5.31 -33.11
C THR A 327 -21.84 -6.33 -32.34
N THR A 328 -22.40 -6.86 -31.26
CA THR A 328 -21.81 -7.96 -30.49
C THR A 328 -22.38 -9.28 -30.98
N ARG A 329 -21.52 -10.26 -31.29
CA ARG A 329 -21.93 -11.61 -31.70
C ARG A 329 -22.29 -12.46 -30.47
N GLU A 330 -23.16 -13.45 -30.67
CA GLU A 330 -23.48 -14.42 -29.61
C GLU A 330 -22.30 -15.36 -29.29
N LYS A 331 -21.48 -15.66 -30.30
CA LYS A 331 -20.31 -16.54 -30.20
C LYS A 331 -19.02 -15.80 -30.51
N ALA A 332 -17.94 -16.25 -29.89
CA ALA A 332 -16.60 -15.77 -30.19
C ALA A 332 -16.24 -16.04 -31.65
N ILE A 333 -15.49 -15.12 -32.25
CA ILE A 333 -14.87 -15.30 -33.56
C ILE A 333 -13.83 -16.42 -33.49
N GLU A 334 -13.71 -17.17 -34.57
CA GLU A 334 -12.73 -18.25 -34.70
C GLU A 334 -11.31 -17.70 -34.92
N GLU A 335 -10.29 -18.53 -34.64
CA GLU A 335 -8.87 -18.13 -34.70
C GLU A 335 -8.48 -17.51 -36.06
N GLU A 336 -8.96 -18.08 -37.17
CA GLU A 336 -8.63 -17.59 -38.53
C GLU A 336 -9.18 -16.19 -38.81
N GLU A 337 -10.38 -15.90 -38.29
CA GLU A 337 -10.97 -14.56 -38.41
C GLU A 337 -10.21 -13.57 -37.52
N ALA A 338 -9.91 -13.95 -36.28
CA ALA A 338 -9.10 -13.15 -35.36
C ALA A 338 -7.72 -12.82 -35.94
N ARG A 339 -7.05 -13.82 -36.52
CA ARG A 339 -5.75 -13.68 -37.19
C ARG A 339 -5.83 -12.72 -38.36
N THR A 340 -6.89 -12.82 -39.17
CA THR A 340 -7.14 -11.88 -40.28
C THR A 340 -7.33 -10.45 -39.79
N ILE A 341 -8.15 -10.23 -38.76
CA ILE A 341 -8.41 -8.90 -38.18
C ILE A 341 -7.10 -8.29 -37.67
N ILE A 342 -6.35 -9.05 -36.86
CA ILE A 342 -5.07 -8.60 -36.30
C ILE A 342 -4.05 -8.28 -37.40
N LYS A 343 -3.88 -9.16 -38.38
CA LYS A 343 -2.95 -8.95 -39.49
C LYS A 343 -3.31 -7.71 -40.30
N ASN A 344 -4.59 -7.51 -40.58
CA ASN A 344 -5.06 -6.32 -41.28
C ASN A 344 -4.82 -5.04 -40.48
N PHE A 345 -5.05 -5.07 -39.17
CA PHE A 345 -4.74 -3.92 -38.32
C PHE A 345 -3.25 -3.58 -38.36
N ILE A 346 -2.38 -4.55 -38.11
CA ILE A 346 -0.91 -4.38 -38.11
C ILE A 346 -0.45 -3.83 -39.47
N ASN A 347 -0.90 -4.42 -40.57
CA ASN A 347 -0.54 -3.98 -41.91
C ASN A 347 -0.97 -2.55 -42.21
N ASN A 348 -2.15 -2.14 -41.72
CA ASN A 348 -2.68 -0.79 -41.92
C ASN A 348 -1.96 0.26 -41.07
N VAL A 349 -1.46 -0.10 -39.88
CA VAL A 349 -0.85 0.86 -38.94
C VAL A 349 0.67 0.90 -39.06
N TYR A 350 1.32 -0.24 -39.30
CA TYR A 350 2.79 -0.39 -39.30
C TYR A 350 3.38 -0.84 -40.65
N GLY A 351 2.53 -1.11 -41.64
CA GLY A 351 2.96 -1.66 -42.92
C GLY A 351 3.24 -3.16 -42.89
N GLN A 352 3.74 -3.68 -44.00
CA GLN A 352 3.95 -5.12 -44.22
C GLN A 352 5.24 -5.63 -43.54
N GLY A 353 5.31 -6.96 -43.40
CA GLY A 353 6.52 -7.68 -42.96
C GLY A 353 6.54 -8.09 -41.49
N TYR A 354 5.45 -7.86 -40.75
CA TYR A 354 5.27 -8.42 -39.42
C TYR A 354 4.72 -9.85 -39.49
N ALA A 355 5.33 -10.76 -38.75
CA ALA A 355 4.82 -12.09 -38.50
C ALA A 355 4.01 -12.11 -37.20
N ILE A 356 3.03 -13.02 -37.11
CA ILE A 356 2.27 -13.28 -35.90
C ILE A 356 2.74 -14.63 -35.36
N GLU A 357 3.40 -14.65 -34.21
CA GLU A 357 4.05 -15.86 -33.66
C GLU A 357 3.05 -16.85 -33.04
N GLY A 358 1.86 -16.38 -32.67
CA GLY A 358 0.79 -17.20 -32.11
C GLY A 358 -0.43 -16.37 -31.71
N LEU A 359 -1.59 -17.03 -31.61
CA LEU A 359 -2.82 -16.47 -31.07
C LEU A 359 -3.23 -17.27 -29.83
N GLY A 360 -3.62 -16.56 -28.76
CA GLY A 360 -4.16 -17.14 -27.54
C GLY A 360 -5.56 -16.62 -27.26
N TYR A 361 -6.53 -17.52 -27.12
CA TYR A 361 -7.87 -17.20 -26.63
C TYR A 361 -7.89 -17.19 -25.10
N GLN A 362 -8.52 -16.18 -24.51
CA GLN A 362 -8.76 -16.10 -23.08
C GLN A 362 -10.23 -15.78 -22.83
N GLU A 363 -10.84 -16.49 -21.89
CA GLU A 363 -12.20 -16.26 -21.43
C GLU A 363 -12.22 -16.22 -19.90
N TYR A 364 -12.77 -15.14 -19.36
CA TYR A 364 -12.96 -14.91 -17.94
C TYR A 364 -14.46 -14.95 -17.64
N THR A 365 -14.84 -15.52 -16.50
CA THR A 365 -16.24 -15.52 -16.03
C THR A 365 -16.73 -14.10 -15.74
N GLU A 366 -15.89 -13.27 -15.14
CA GLU A 366 -16.11 -11.84 -14.87
C GLU A 366 -14.80 -11.07 -15.06
N ASN A 367 -14.84 -9.93 -15.76
CA ASN A 367 -13.66 -9.06 -15.94
C ASN A 367 -14.05 -7.59 -15.75
N LEU A 368 -14.29 -7.21 -14.49
CA LEU A 368 -14.62 -5.84 -14.10
C LEU A 368 -13.38 -4.94 -14.25
N GLY A 369 -13.53 -3.82 -14.95
CA GLY A 369 -12.39 -2.97 -15.35
C GLY A 369 -11.62 -3.47 -16.57
N SER A 370 -12.23 -4.29 -17.42
CA SER A 370 -11.77 -4.62 -18.77
C SER A 370 -12.85 -4.32 -19.78
N SER A 371 -12.43 -4.07 -21.02
CA SER A 371 -13.32 -3.89 -22.17
C SER A 371 -14.00 -5.17 -22.63
N SER A 372 -13.49 -6.34 -22.22
CA SER A 372 -14.04 -7.65 -22.58
C SER A 372 -13.67 -8.78 -21.61
N ASN A 373 -14.57 -9.76 -21.53
CA ASN A 373 -14.35 -11.03 -20.85
C ASN A 373 -13.82 -12.13 -21.79
N LYS A 374 -13.86 -11.92 -23.11
CA LYS A 374 -13.44 -12.89 -24.14
C LYS A 374 -12.49 -12.21 -25.12
N THR A 375 -11.24 -12.62 -25.14
CA THR A 375 -10.18 -11.91 -25.88
C THR A 375 -9.31 -12.86 -26.68
N TRP A 376 -8.96 -12.45 -27.88
CA TRP A 376 -7.84 -13.03 -28.64
C TRP A 376 -6.61 -12.14 -28.46
N ASN A 377 -5.48 -12.74 -28.09
CA ASN A 377 -4.21 -12.06 -27.89
C ASN A 377 -3.17 -12.61 -28.87
N ALA A 378 -2.34 -11.75 -29.44
CA ALA A 378 -1.27 -12.15 -30.33
C ALA A 378 0.00 -11.34 -30.06
N TYR A 379 1.14 -12.02 -30.18
CA TYR A 379 2.43 -11.36 -30.29
C TYR A 379 2.81 -11.27 -31.77
N PHE A 380 3.33 -10.10 -32.17
CA PHE A 380 3.78 -9.85 -33.53
C PHE A 380 5.20 -9.28 -33.54
N ASN A 381 5.98 -9.59 -34.57
CA ASN A 381 7.35 -9.10 -34.71
C ASN A 381 7.80 -8.98 -36.16
N LYS A 382 8.89 -8.26 -36.37
CA LYS A 382 9.56 -8.03 -37.65
C LYS A 382 11.07 -8.04 -37.43
N GLY A 383 11.78 -8.87 -38.18
CA GLY A 383 13.24 -8.99 -38.10
C GLY A 383 13.74 -10.23 -37.35
N ASP A 384 15.03 -10.25 -37.06
CA ASP A 384 15.76 -11.36 -36.42
C ASP A 384 15.67 -11.25 -34.89
N ALA A 385 15.17 -12.31 -34.23
CA ALA A 385 15.00 -12.42 -32.78
C ALA A 385 16.28 -12.15 -31.95
N SER A 386 17.46 -12.22 -32.57
CA SER A 386 18.76 -11.94 -31.93
C SER A 386 19.11 -10.45 -31.82
N LYS A 387 18.37 -9.56 -32.50
CA LYS A 387 18.44 -8.10 -32.34
C LYS A 387 17.14 -7.64 -31.69
N TYR A 388 17.19 -6.72 -30.73
CA TYR A 388 15.99 -6.24 -30.00
C TYR A 388 14.82 -6.00 -30.98
N ASN A 389 13.75 -6.76 -30.80
CA ASN A 389 12.72 -6.99 -31.83
C ASN A 389 11.83 -5.76 -32.06
N GLU A 390 11.65 -5.36 -33.32
CA GLU A 390 10.50 -4.54 -33.73
C GLU A 390 9.25 -5.42 -33.62
N GLY A 391 8.38 -5.15 -32.66
CA GLY A 391 7.26 -6.04 -32.39
C GLY A 391 6.39 -5.56 -31.26
N GLY A 392 5.45 -6.39 -30.83
CA GLY A 392 4.47 -5.97 -29.85
C GLY A 392 3.41 -7.01 -29.54
N ASN A 393 2.47 -6.60 -28.69
CA ASN A 393 1.30 -7.38 -28.34
C ASN A 393 0.04 -6.65 -28.82
N ILE A 394 -0.93 -7.41 -29.31
CA ILE A 394 -2.25 -6.92 -29.70
C ILE A 394 -3.32 -7.84 -29.15
N SER A 395 -4.41 -7.25 -28.68
CA SER A 395 -5.57 -7.95 -28.14
C SER A 395 -6.84 -7.41 -28.78
N ILE A 396 -7.75 -8.31 -29.15
CA ILE A 396 -9.05 -7.97 -29.71
C ILE A 396 -10.18 -8.64 -28.92
N ASP A 397 -11.34 -7.99 -28.90
CA ASP A 397 -12.55 -8.54 -28.31
C ASP A 397 -13.08 -9.66 -29.21
N ALA A 398 -13.29 -10.84 -28.64
CA ALA A 398 -13.64 -12.02 -29.41
C ALA A 398 -15.10 -11.99 -29.91
N LEU A 399 -15.98 -11.12 -29.40
CA LEU A 399 -17.38 -11.04 -29.82
C LEU A 399 -17.63 -9.95 -30.86
N THR A 400 -16.75 -8.95 -30.95
CA THR A 400 -16.89 -7.79 -31.83
C THR A 400 -15.79 -7.70 -32.87
N GLY A 401 -14.59 -8.22 -32.57
CA GLY A 401 -13.37 -8.01 -33.36
C GLY A 401 -12.71 -6.64 -33.11
N ASP A 402 -13.23 -5.84 -32.17
CA ASP A 402 -12.68 -4.52 -31.84
C ASP A 402 -11.29 -4.65 -31.18
N ILE A 403 -10.41 -3.70 -31.47
CA ILE A 403 -9.08 -3.65 -30.85
C ILE A 403 -9.21 -3.22 -29.40
N LEU A 404 -8.81 -4.07 -28.46
CA LEU A 404 -8.81 -3.74 -27.04
C LEU A 404 -7.51 -3.05 -26.65
N SER A 405 -6.39 -3.63 -27.05
CA SER A 405 -5.07 -3.09 -26.78
C SER A 405 -4.09 -3.41 -27.88
N ILE A 406 -3.18 -2.49 -28.15
CA ILE A 406 -1.94 -2.75 -28.87
C ILE A 406 -0.82 -1.96 -28.23
N ASN A 407 0.32 -2.62 -28.04
CA ASN A 407 1.56 -2.01 -27.62
C ASN A 407 2.66 -2.48 -28.56
N ARG A 408 3.35 -1.53 -29.20
CA ARG A 408 4.49 -1.80 -30.06
C ARG A 408 5.76 -1.24 -29.41
N ASN A 409 6.77 -2.10 -29.33
CA ASN A 409 8.12 -1.73 -28.98
C ASN A 409 8.93 -1.54 -30.27
N SER A 410 9.64 -0.42 -30.35
CA SER A 410 10.64 -0.20 -31.39
C SER A 410 12.01 0.00 -30.75
N ASN A 411 13.06 -0.48 -31.42
CA ASN A 411 14.42 -0.29 -30.94
C ASN A 411 14.80 1.20 -30.86
N GLU A 412 14.25 2.03 -31.76
CA GLU A 412 14.49 3.48 -31.75
C GLU A 412 13.84 4.19 -30.56
N ASP A 413 12.73 3.66 -30.03
CA ASP A 413 12.05 4.20 -28.85
C ASP A 413 12.75 3.78 -27.55
N TYR A 414 13.21 2.52 -27.44
CA TYR A 414 13.78 1.96 -26.20
C TYR A 414 15.30 2.12 -26.06
N ASN A 415 16.06 1.90 -27.14
CA ASN A 415 17.52 1.88 -27.11
C ASN A 415 18.14 3.09 -27.83
N GLY A 416 17.33 3.94 -28.45
CA GLY A 416 17.82 5.19 -29.02
C GLY A 416 18.41 6.05 -27.92
N THR A 417 19.68 6.42 -28.00
CA THR A 417 20.37 7.28 -27.02
C THR A 417 20.77 8.64 -27.60
N ALA A 418 20.46 8.86 -28.87
CA ALA A 418 20.78 10.07 -29.60
C ALA A 418 19.61 11.08 -29.59
N LYS A 419 19.97 12.36 -29.71
CA LYS A 419 19.02 13.41 -30.08
C LYS A 419 18.37 13.06 -31.41
N PHE A 420 17.09 13.35 -31.53
CA PHE A 420 16.33 13.14 -32.75
C PHE A 420 15.56 14.41 -33.10
N GLN A 421 15.16 14.51 -34.37
CA GLN A 421 14.16 15.48 -34.79
C GLN A 421 12.81 14.80 -34.81
N ALA A 422 11.83 15.35 -34.07
CA ALA A 422 10.51 14.76 -34.02
C ALA A 422 9.84 14.74 -35.40
N LYS A 423 9.33 13.58 -35.81
CA LYS A 423 8.60 13.39 -37.08
C LYS A 423 7.17 13.92 -37.05
N LEU A 424 6.66 14.20 -35.84
CA LEU A 424 5.39 14.87 -35.60
C LEU A 424 5.50 15.75 -34.36
N SER A 425 4.74 16.84 -34.35
CA SER A 425 4.46 17.63 -33.16
C SER A 425 3.41 16.93 -32.29
N TRP A 426 3.33 17.35 -31.03
CA TRP A 426 2.28 16.88 -30.12
C TRP A 426 0.87 17.25 -30.61
N GLU A 427 0.70 18.40 -31.28
CA GLU A 427 -0.61 18.79 -31.82
C GLU A 427 -1.02 17.90 -33.00
N GLU A 428 -0.09 17.56 -33.89
CA GLU A 428 -0.35 16.59 -34.96
C GLU A 428 -0.64 15.19 -34.39
N ALA A 429 0.07 14.80 -33.33
CA ALA A 429 -0.18 13.53 -32.62
C ALA A 429 -1.57 13.52 -31.95
N TYR A 430 -2.00 14.65 -31.38
CA TYR A 430 -3.35 14.80 -30.81
C TYR A 430 -4.43 14.59 -31.89
N THR A 431 -4.26 15.23 -33.04
CA THR A 431 -5.20 15.07 -34.17
C THR A 431 -5.27 13.61 -34.62
N LYS A 432 -4.11 12.94 -34.78
CA LYS A 432 -4.05 11.51 -35.09
C LYS A 432 -4.68 10.63 -34.00
N ALA A 433 -4.56 11.01 -32.73
CA ALA A 433 -5.17 10.31 -31.62
C ALA A 433 -6.71 10.41 -31.67
N ILE A 434 -7.26 11.60 -31.92
CA ILE A 434 -8.70 11.81 -32.12
C ILE A 434 -9.20 10.99 -33.31
N GLU A 435 -8.47 10.96 -34.42
CA GLU A 435 -8.81 10.15 -35.58
C GLU A 435 -8.79 8.64 -35.27
N ALA A 436 -7.79 8.17 -34.54
CA ALA A 436 -7.70 6.79 -34.10
C ALA A 436 -8.89 6.40 -33.21
N VAL A 437 -9.24 7.24 -32.24
CA VAL A 437 -10.39 6.99 -31.35
C VAL A 437 -11.70 6.94 -32.15
N ALA A 438 -11.91 7.88 -33.08
CA ALA A 438 -13.08 7.85 -33.94
C ALA A 438 -13.17 6.59 -34.81
N LYS A 439 -12.02 6.11 -35.30
CA LYS A 439 -11.95 4.97 -36.21
C LYS A 439 -12.15 3.64 -35.48
N TYR A 440 -11.50 3.46 -34.34
CA TYR A 440 -11.44 2.17 -33.65
C TYR A 440 -12.44 2.03 -32.50
N TYR A 441 -13.00 3.14 -31.99
CA TYR A 441 -13.97 3.11 -30.90
C TYR A 441 -15.27 3.89 -31.20
N PRO A 442 -15.89 3.72 -32.39
CA PRO A 442 -17.05 4.51 -32.80
C PRO A 442 -18.29 4.32 -31.89
N GLY A 443 -18.36 3.22 -31.13
CA GLY A 443 -19.44 2.97 -30.17
C GLY A 443 -19.44 3.90 -28.96
N ILE A 444 -18.28 4.50 -28.62
CA ILE A 444 -18.11 5.26 -27.36
C ILE A 444 -17.59 6.69 -27.57
N VAL A 445 -17.42 7.17 -28.81
CA VAL A 445 -16.94 8.53 -29.11
C VAL A 445 -17.77 9.65 -28.47
N LYS A 446 -19.07 9.43 -28.22
CA LYS A 446 -19.94 10.41 -27.54
C LYS A 446 -19.72 10.46 -26.02
N GLN A 447 -19.01 9.48 -25.47
CA GLN A 447 -18.80 9.30 -24.03
C GLN A 447 -17.36 9.60 -23.63
N ILE A 448 -16.55 10.28 -24.45
CA ILE A 448 -15.15 10.57 -24.09
C ILE A 448 -14.92 12.05 -23.86
N LYS A 449 -14.05 12.36 -22.91
CA LYS A 449 -13.49 13.69 -22.69
C LYS A 449 -12.31 13.89 -23.65
N THR A 450 -12.45 14.80 -24.60
CA THR A 450 -11.44 15.08 -25.63
C THR A 450 -10.35 16.06 -25.20
N GLU A 451 -10.53 16.72 -24.05
CA GLU A 451 -9.56 17.68 -23.52
C GLU A 451 -8.28 16.97 -23.07
N GLN A 452 -7.12 17.48 -23.48
CA GLN A 452 -5.80 16.94 -23.16
C GLN A 452 -4.87 18.06 -22.65
N PRO A 453 -4.36 17.98 -21.41
CA PRO A 453 -3.31 18.87 -20.92
C PRO A 453 -1.93 18.38 -21.37
N ARG A 454 -1.08 19.30 -21.82
CA ARG A 454 0.35 19.06 -22.06
C ARG A 454 1.17 19.92 -21.11
N TYR A 455 1.84 19.28 -20.17
CA TYR A 455 2.88 19.92 -19.38
C TYR A 455 4.15 20.04 -20.22
N LYS A 456 4.95 21.09 -19.99
CA LYS A 456 6.26 21.16 -20.63
C LYS A 456 7.06 19.93 -20.21
N TYR A 457 7.59 19.24 -21.21
CA TYR A 457 8.41 18.05 -20.99
C TYR A 457 9.61 18.42 -20.10
N ASN A 458 9.72 17.76 -18.95
CA ASN A 458 10.85 17.98 -18.05
C ASN A 458 12.13 17.44 -18.71
N ALA A 459 13.13 18.31 -18.84
CA ALA A 459 14.36 18.09 -19.59
C ALA A 459 15.33 17.03 -19.02
N TYR A 460 14.86 16.09 -18.18
CA TYR A 460 15.68 14.98 -17.67
C TYR A 460 16.18 14.09 -18.82
N ASP A 461 15.41 14.01 -19.90
CA ASP A 461 15.83 13.33 -21.10
C ASP A 461 16.46 14.32 -22.09
N LYS A 462 17.81 14.29 -22.17
CA LYS A 462 18.60 15.03 -23.17
C LYS A 462 18.22 14.68 -24.61
N MET A 463 17.45 13.62 -24.80
CA MET A 463 17.09 13.07 -26.10
C MET A 463 15.77 13.64 -26.62
N GLY A 464 14.99 14.35 -25.78
CA GLY A 464 13.68 14.93 -26.12
C GLY A 464 12.51 13.96 -25.87
N GLU A 465 11.28 14.50 -25.84
CA GLU A 465 10.04 13.72 -25.62
C GLU A 465 9.83 12.69 -26.75
N ARG A 466 10.28 11.44 -26.55
CA ARG A 466 10.19 10.38 -27.58
C ARG A 466 8.79 9.82 -27.78
N THR A 467 7.86 10.08 -26.89
CA THR A 467 6.48 9.56 -26.97
C THR A 467 5.48 10.60 -26.50
N TYR A 468 4.46 10.85 -27.32
CA TYR A 468 3.30 11.66 -26.93
C TYR A 468 2.17 10.75 -26.49
N TYR A 469 1.64 10.98 -25.29
CA TYR A 469 0.59 10.18 -24.68
C TYR A 469 -0.69 11.00 -24.51
N PHE A 470 -1.83 10.37 -24.81
CA PHE A 470 -3.17 10.96 -24.69
C PHE A 470 -4.08 9.99 -23.93
N ASN A 471 -4.85 10.51 -22.98
CA ASN A 471 -5.77 9.74 -22.15
C ASN A 471 -7.18 10.34 -22.23
N PHE A 472 -8.08 9.68 -22.96
CA PHE A 472 -9.46 10.10 -23.14
C PHE A 472 -10.37 9.38 -22.14
N SER A 473 -10.66 10.02 -21.01
CA SER A 473 -11.51 9.47 -19.95
C SER A 473 -13.00 9.42 -20.33
N ARG A 474 -13.75 8.51 -19.71
CA ARG A 474 -15.20 8.40 -19.88
C ARG A 474 -15.92 9.60 -19.28
N LEU A 475 -16.93 10.09 -20.00
CA LEU A 475 -17.95 11.01 -19.55
C LEU A 475 -19.27 10.25 -19.44
N GLU A 476 -19.74 10.08 -18.20
CA GLU A 476 -21.04 9.50 -17.90
C GLU A 476 -21.96 10.61 -17.40
N ASN A 477 -23.04 10.90 -18.13
CA ASN A 477 -23.93 12.05 -17.84
C ASN A 477 -23.18 13.38 -17.71
N GLY A 478 -22.10 13.56 -18.47
CA GLY A 478 -21.24 14.76 -18.42
C GLY A 478 -20.27 14.81 -17.24
N ILE A 479 -20.23 13.76 -16.40
CA ILE A 479 -19.30 13.62 -15.27
C ILE A 479 -18.17 12.68 -15.66
N GLU A 480 -16.94 13.09 -15.34
CA GLU A 480 -15.73 12.35 -15.66
C GLU A 480 -15.58 11.10 -14.77
N PHE A 481 -15.24 9.96 -15.38
CA PHE A 481 -14.90 8.71 -14.74
C PHE A 481 -13.57 8.19 -15.28
N ASN A 482 -12.49 8.43 -14.53
CA ASN A 482 -11.11 8.20 -15.01
C ASN A 482 -10.70 6.73 -15.10
N ASP A 483 -11.39 5.85 -14.37
CA ASP A 483 -11.10 4.41 -14.40
C ASP A 483 -11.59 3.73 -15.69
N ASN A 484 -12.35 4.44 -16.54
CA ASN A 484 -12.56 4.06 -17.93
C ASN A 484 -11.92 5.10 -18.84
N SER A 485 -11.08 4.64 -19.76
CA SER A 485 -10.34 5.51 -20.65
C SER A 485 -9.86 4.81 -21.91
N ILE A 486 -9.59 5.63 -22.92
CA ILE A 486 -8.86 5.24 -24.11
C ILE A 486 -7.51 5.95 -24.09
N ASN A 487 -6.44 5.18 -24.07
CA ASN A 487 -5.07 5.67 -24.04
C ASN A 487 -4.43 5.47 -25.40
N VAL A 488 -3.94 6.55 -26.01
CA VAL A 488 -3.28 6.52 -27.32
C VAL A 488 -1.89 7.12 -27.18
N ALA A 489 -0.88 6.48 -27.75
CA ALA A 489 0.47 7.02 -27.79
C ALA A 489 1.08 6.93 -29.18
N PHE A 490 1.87 7.94 -29.53
CA PHE A 490 2.65 8.01 -30.76
C PHE A 490 4.12 8.22 -30.44
N SER A 491 5.00 7.50 -31.13
CA SER A 491 6.43 7.76 -31.09
C SER A 491 6.73 9.08 -31.81
N ALA A 492 7.36 10.01 -31.11
CA ALA A 492 7.85 11.25 -31.71
C ALA A 492 8.98 10.97 -32.71
N VAL A 493 9.69 9.85 -32.56
CA VAL A 493 10.84 9.46 -33.40
C VAL A 493 10.37 8.90 -34.75
N THR A 494 9.40 7.98 -34.73
CA THR A 494 8.93 7.29 -35.94
C THR A 494 7.66 7.90 -36.53
N GLY A 495 6.86 8.58 -35.70
CA GLY A 495 5.53 9.09 -36.05
C GLY A 495 4.43 8.04 -36.11
N GLU A 496 4.76 6.81 -35.68
CA GLU A 496 3.86 5.66 -35.65
C GLU A 496 3.18 5.54 -34.28
N MET A 497 2.00 4.91 -34.27
CA MET A 497 1.24 4.65 -33.05
C MET A 497 1.93 3.57 -32.21
N SER A 498 2.51 3.91 -31.07
CA SER A 498 3.17 2.94 -30.19
C SER A 498 2.20 2.27 -29.22
N ASN A 499 1.07 2.92 -28.90
CA ASN A 499 0.07 2.38 -27.99
C ASN A 499 -1.36 2.78 -28.38
N LEU A 500 -2.29 1.83 -28.27
CA LEU A 500 -3.73 2.09 -28.24
C LEU A 500 -4.34 1.12 -27.24
N ASN A 501 -4.91 1.60 -26.15
CA ASN A 501 -5.45 0.75 -25.09
C ASN A 501 -6.80 1.31 -24.62
N CYS A 502 -7.85 0.50 -24.73
CA CYS A 502 -9.19 0.84 -24.25
C CYS A 502 -9.49 0.02 -22.99
N ASN A 503 -9.63 0.72 -21.87
CA ASN A 503 -10.14 0.17 -20.63
C ASN A 503 -11.57 0.68 -20.43
N TRP A 504 -12.57 -0.16 -20.70
CA TRP A 504 -13.96 0.27 -20.74
C TRP A 504 -14.95 -0.78 -20.26
N ASP A 505 -15.34 -0.68 -18.99
CA ASP A 505 -16.33 -1.59 -18.43
C ASP A 505 -17.77 -1.11 -18.71
N LYS A 506 -18.44 -1.85 -19.58
CA LYS A 506 -19.83 -1.58 -20.01
C LYS A 506 -20.86 -1.93 -18.94
N ASN A 507 -20.49 -2.71 -17.93
CA ASN A 507 -21.41 -3.24 -16.91
C ASN A 507 -21.44 -2.40 -15.63
N ILE A 508 -20.63 -1.34 -15.55
CA ILE A 508 -20.64 -0.42 -14.43
C ILE A 508 -22.01 0.25 -14.29
N LYS A 509 -22.56 0.14 -13.08
CA LYS A 509 -23.75 0.89 -12.66
C LYS A 509 -23.31 2.17 -11.98
N PHE A 510 -23.68 3.30 -12.57
CA PHE A 510 -23.39 4.61 -12.00
C PHE A 510 -24.52 5.04 -11.05
N PRO A 511 -24.19 5.56 -9.86
CA PRO A 511 -25.17 6.07 -8.91
C PRO A 511 -25.87 7.32 -9.44
N ASP A 512 -27.11 7.55 -8.99
CA ASP A 512 -27.85 8.78 -9.31
C ASP A 512 -27.20 10.00 -8.65
N ILE A 513 -27.20 11.13 -9.36
CA ILE A 513 -26.59 12.40 -8.96
C ILE A 513 -27.61 13.47 -8.56
N LYS A 514 -28.92 13.17 -8.57
CA LYS A 514 -29.96 14.17 -8.23
C LYS A 514 -29.81 14.78 -6.84
N ASN A 515 -29.28 14.03 -5.88
CA ASN A 515 -29.18 14.42 -4.47
C ASN A 515 -27.75 14.78 -4.05
N VAL A 516 -26.86 15.13 -5.00
CA VAL A 516 -25.52 15.58 -4.63
C VAL A 516 -25.58 16.92 -3.88
N ILE A 517 -24.73 17.05 -2.86
CA ILE A 517 -24.62 18.27 -2.07
C ILE A 517 -24.04 19.41 -2.91
N SER A 518 -24.33 20.66 -2.50
CA SER A 518 -23.84 21.82 -3.24
C SER A 518 -22.31 21.96 -3.15
N LYS A 519 -21.68 22.49 -4.20
CA LYS A 519 -20.24 22.82 -4.19
C LYS A 519 -19.84 23.75 -3.04
N LYS A 520 -20.77 24.62 -2.59
CA LYS A 520 -20.56 25.51 -1.44
C LYS A 520 -20.41 24.69 -0.15
N ASN A 521 -21.31 23.75 0.11
CA ASN A 521 -21.25 22.89 1.30
C ASN A 521 -19.98 22.03 1.29
N VAL A 522 -19.58 21.50 0.13
CA VAL A 522 -18.33 20.75 -0.03
C VAL A 522 -17.11 21.61 0.32
N SER A 523 -17.10 22.86 -0.16
CA SER A 523 -16.03 23.81 0.14
C SER A 523 -15.97 24.11 1.64
N GLU A 524 -17.11 24.32 2.29
CA GLU A 524 -17.19 24.49 3.75
C GLU A 524 -16.67 23.27 4.50
N THR A 525 -17.04 22.05 4.10
CA THR A 525 -16.47 20.81 4.66
C THR A 525 -14.96 20.76 4.48
N MET A 526 -14.45 21.02 3.27
CA MET A 526 -13.02 20.98 2.95
C MET A 526 -12.22 21.92 3.87
N PHE A 527 -12.64 23.19 3.94
CA PHE A 527 -11.92 24.24 4.68
C PHE A 527 -12.23 24.27 6.18
N SER A 528 -13.20 23.48 6.65
CA SER A 528 -13.37 23.22 8.09
C SER A 528 -12.23 22.34 8.64
N LYS A 529 -11.77 21.39 7.81
CA LYS A 529 -10.69 20.44 8.15
C LYS A 529 -9.32 20.95 7.73
N TYR A 530 -9.17 21.32 6.47
CA TYR A 530 -7.88 21.74 5.92
C TYR A 530 -7.73 23.25 5.92
N LYS A 531 -6.70 23.74 6.61
CA LYS A 531 -6.38 25.16 6.70
C LYS A 531 -5.00 25.43 6.12
N PRO A 532 -4.77 26.60 5.50
CA PRO A 532 -3.44 26.99 5.06
C PRO A 532 -2.52 27.19 6.26
N VAL A 533 -1.42 26.45 6.31
CA VAL A 533 -0.36 26.55 7.30
C VAL A 533 0.89 27.09 6.63
N LEU A 534 1.56 28.03 7.30
CA LEU A 534 2.82 28.61 6.85
C LEU A 534 3.95 27.58 6.98
N VAL A 535 4.65 27.31 5.88
CA VAL A 535 5.73 26.34 5.79
C VAL A 535 6.86 26.87 4.91
N TYR A 536 8.05 26.32 5.07
CA TYR A 536 9.09 26.41 4.07
C TYR A 536 8.89 25.32 3.02
N THR A 537 9.03 25.67 1.74
CA THR A 537 9.01 24.72 0.63
C THR A 537 10.24 24.92 -0.24
N GLN A 538 10.78 23.81 -0.72
CA GLN A 538 11.84 23.84 -1.72
C GLN A 538 11.21 24.01 -3.11
N ILE A 539 11.80 24.86 -3.94
CA ILE A 539 11.49 24.99 -5.36
C ILE A 539 12.76 24.84 -6.18
N ASN A 540 12.66 24.31 -7.39
CA ASN A 540 13.77 24.32 -8.34
C ASN A 540 13.54 25.45 -9.35
N LYS A 541 14.46 26.42 -9.41
CA LYS A 541 14.43 27.51 -10.39
C LYS A 541 15.03 27.13 -11.73
N SER A 542 15.80 26.05 -11.77
CA SER A 542 16.49 25.62 -12.97
C SER A 542 15.61 24.66 -13.76
N ASP A 543 15.45 24.96 -15.04
CA ASP A 543 14.92 24.02 -16.03
C ASP A 543 15.94 22.94 -16.41
N ASN A 544 17.19 23.05 -15.94
CA ASN A 544 18.22 22.06 -16.14
C ASN A 544 18.29 21.09 -14.95
N PRO A 545 17.84 19.83 -15.10
CA PRO A 545 17.85 18.86 -14.01
C PRO A 545 19.24 18.40 -13.57
N GLU A 546 20.27 18.57 -14.40
CA GLU A 546 21.67 18.27 -14.02
C GLU A 546 22.31 19.39 -13.21
N LYS A 547 21.71 20.59 -13.27
CA LYS A 547 22.14 21.78 -12.54
C LYS A 547 20.91 22.38 -11.86
N PRO A 548 20.28 21.65 -10.92
CA PRO A 548 19.14 22.19 -10.19
C PRO A 548 19.59 23.46 -9.44
N GLU A 549 18.69 24.44 -9.37
CA GLU A 549 18.89 25.66 -8.59
C GLU A 549 17.80 25.68 -7.52
N LEU A 550 18.08 25.03 -6.40
CA LEU A 550 17.12 24.85 -5.33
C LEU A 550 17.05 26.12 -4.47
N GLU A 551 15.88 26.72 -4.39
CA GLU A 551 15.58 27.83 -3.48
C GLU A 551 14.58 27.38 -2.42
N ILE A 552 14.78 27.81 -1.17
CA ILE A 552 13.77 27.69 -0.12
C ILE A 552 12.87 28.92 -0.16
N LYS A 553 11.58 28.69 -0.33
CA LYS A 553 10.52 29.72 -0.27
C LYS A 553 9.68 29.57 0.98
N LEU A 554 9.14 30.70 1.42
CA LEU A 554 8.12 30.75 2.45
C LEU A 554 6.74 30.74 1.79
N ALA A 555 5.88 29.80 2.18
CA ALA A 555 4.62 29.56 1.50
C ALA A 555 3.54 29.02 2.43
N TYR A 556 2.28 29.10 2.01
CA TYR A 556 1.16 28.43 2.66
C TYR A 556 0.80 27.14 1.92
N LYS A 557 0.58 26.06 2.66
CA LYS A 557 0.05 24.78 2.16
C LYS A 557 -1.18 24.38 2.96
N LEU A 558 -2.18 23.77 2.31
CA LEU A 558 -3.30 23.17 3.03
C LEU A 558 -2.79 22.01 3.88
N SER A 559 -3.18 22.02 5.15
CA SER A 559 -2.86 20.97 6.11
C SER A 559 -4.04 20.77 7.05
N ASP A 560 -4.23 19.53 7.49
CA ASP A 560 -5.12 19.21 8.60
C ASP A 560 -4.45 19.61 9.91
N ALA A 561 -5.17 20.29 10.80
CA ALA A 561 -4.68 20.62 12.14
C ALA A 561 -4.26 19.39 12.95
N ASN A 562 -4.81 18.21 12.64
CA ASN A 562 -4.50 16.94 13.30
C ASN A 562 -3.41 16.12 12.58
N GLY A 563 -2.79 16.63 11.51
CA GLY A 563 -1.77 15.91 10.75
C GLY A 563 -2.25 14.62 10.07
N MET A 564 -3.57 14.41 9.95
CA MET A 564 -4.12 13.21 9.33
C MET A 564 -3.93 13.25 7.81
N TYR A 565 -3.78 12.06 7.22
CA TYR A 565 -3.78 11.75 5.80
C TYR A 565 -4.46 12.80 4.89
N ASP A 566 -3.83 13.08 3.74
CA ASP A 566 -4.32 13.96 2.67
C ASP A 566 -5.52 13.35 1.91
N TYR A 567 -6.57 12.96 2.63
CA TYR A 567 -7.83 12.53 2.05
C TYR A 567 -8.61 13.77 1.61
N THR A 568 -8.50 14.10 0.34
CA THR A 568 -9.20 15.25 -0.25
C THR A 568 -10.55 14.90 -0.87
N ASN A 569 -10.88 13.60 -0.96
CA ASN A 569 -12.09 13.12 -1.61
C ASN A 569 -13.28 13.24 -0.67
N ILE A 570 -14.34 13.90 -1.12
CA ILE A 570 -15.59 14.09 -0.36
C ILE A 570 -16.73 13.38 -1.10
N ASP A 571 -17.44 12.49 -0.42
CA ASP A 571 -18.62 11.81 -0.96
C ASP A 571 -19.68 12.85 -1.33
N ALA A 572 -20.10 12.87 -2.60
CA ALA A 572 -20.99 13.91 -3.10
C ALA A 572 -22.42 13.79 -2.57
N LEU A 573 -22.82 12.66 -2.00
CA LEU A 573 -24.15 12.46 -1.41
C LEU A 573 -24.16 12.79 0.08
N THR A 574 -23.10 12.45 0.81
CA THR A 574 -23.07 12.59 2.28
C THR A 574 -22.28 13.81 2.77
N GLY A 575 -21.38 14.36 1.95
CA GLY A 575 -20.49 15.44 2.35
C GLY A 575 -19.39 15.04 3.32
N LYS A 576 -19.16 13.74 3.52
CA LYS A 576 -18.10 13.20 4.38
C LYS A 576 -16.85 12.87 3.56
N PHE A 577 -15.68 12.96 4.19
CA PHE A 577 -14.43 12.54 3.55
C PHE A 577 -14.38 11.03 3.39
N LEU A 578 -13.77 10.57 2.29
CA LEU A 578 -13.62 9.16 1.96
C LEU A 578 -12.19 8.67 2.15
N ASN A 579 -12.03 7.46 2.68
CA ASN A 579 -10.76 6.74 2.71
C ASN A 579 -10.45 6.12 1.32
N TYR A 580 -9.33 5.40 1.20
CA TYR A 580 -8.94 4.72 -0.04
C TYR A 580 -9.93 3.63 -0.48
N GLY A 581 -10.69 3.03 0.46
CA GLY A 581 -11.75 2.05 0.19
C GLY A 581 -13.10 2.67 -0.17
N GLY A 582 -13.21 4.00 -0.18
CA GLY A 582 -14.47 4.71 -0.48
C GLY A 582 -15.43 4.73 0.70
N GLU A 583 -14.97 4.44 1.90
CA GLU A 583 -15.76 4.51 3.13
C GLU A 583 -15.58 5.86 3.81
N ASN A 584 -16.58 6.29 4.58
CA ASN A 584 -16.50 7.55 5.29
C ASN A 584 -15.42 7.48 6.37
N ILE A 585 -14.52 8.46 6.40
CA ILE A 585 -13.54 8.59 7.46
C ILE A 585 -14.24 9.11 8.70
N ASP A 586 -14.19 8.33 9.77
CA ASP A 586 -14.59 8.81 11.08
C ASP A 586 -13.55 9.79 11.63
N GLN A 587 -13.99 10.99 11.96
CA GLN A 587 -13.12 12.11 12.29
C GLN A 587 -12.87 12.28 13.79
N ASN A 588 -13.33 11.36 14.64
CA ASN A 588 -13.44 11.60 16.07
C ASN A 588 -12.48 10.77 16.93
N ILE A 589 -11.20 10.69 16.54
CA ILE A 589 -10.17 10.06 17.39
C ILE A 589 -10.08 10.73 18.78
N GLU A 590 -10.26 12.05 18.86
CA GLU A 590 -10.22 12.75 20.14
C GLU A 590 -11.42 12.39 21.02
N LEU A 591 -12.63 12.34 20.47
CA LEU A 591 -13.79 11.83 21.24
C LEU A 591 -13.60 10.37 21.65
N PHE A 592 -12.99 9.54 20.81
CA PHE A 592 -12.65 8.17 21.18
C PHE A 592 -11.68 8.14 22.37
N LYS A 593 -10.59 8.92 22.32
CA LYS A 593 -9.63 9.06 23.43
C LYS A 593 -10.31 9.54 24.71
N GLU A 594 -11.21 10.52 24.62
CA GLU A 594 -11.99 11.00 25.76
C GLU A 594 -12.89 9.92 26.35
N LYS A 595 -13.59 9.14 25.50
CA LYS A 595 -14.48 8.05 25.92
C LYS A 595 -13.74 6.94 26.66
N ILE A 596 -12.50 6.64 26.31
CA ILE A 596 -11.71 5.56 26.93
C ILE A 596 -10.88 6.03 28.13
N LYS A 597 -10.79 7.33 28.38
CA LYS A 597 -9.95 7.90 29.43
C LYS A 597 -10.40 7.41 30.81
N GLY A 598 -9.48 6.84 31.59
CA GLY A 598 -9.73 6.29 32.91
C GLY A 598 -10.38 4.89 32.91
N SER A 599 -10.66 4.32 31.73
CA SER A 599 -11.10 2.92 31.61
C SER A 599 -9.97 1.96 32.00
N LYS A 600 -10.34 0.77 32.50
CA LYS A 600 -9.37 -0.30 32.74
C LYS A 600 -8.74 -0.84 31.46
N ALA A 601 -9.38 -0.59 30.32
CA ALA A 601 -8.94 -0.98 28.99
C ALA A 601 -8.33 0.18 28.18
N GLU A 602 -8.04 1.33 28.79
CA GLU A 602 -7.54 2.52 28.06
C GLU A 602 -6.31 2.20 27.19
N LYS A 603 -5.37 1.41 27.73
CA LYS A 603 -4.17 0.98 27.02
C LYS A 603 -4.51 0.06 25.84
N GLU A 604 -5.27 -1.00 26.11
CA GLU A 604 -5.65 -2.01 25.13
C GLU A 604 -6.46 -1.40 23.99
N LEU A 605 -7.43 -0.56 24.31
CA LEU A 605 -8.25 0.16 23.34
C LEU A 605 -7.41 1.13 22.51
N SER A 606 -6.45 1.85 23.12
CA SER A 606 -5.55 2.71 22.36
C SER A 606 -4.70 1.92 21.36
N ILE A 607 -4.22 0.73 21.74
CA ILE A 607 -3.42 -0.14 20.86
C ILE A 607 -4.29 -0.70 19.74
N LEU A 608 -5.45 -1.27 20.07
CA LEU A 608 -6.37 -1.88 19.10
C LEU A 608 -6.88 -0.84 18.10
N ALA A 609 -7.20 0.38 18.54
CA ALA A 609 -7.57 1.48 17.65
C ALA A 609 -6.40 1.87 16.73
N SER A 610 -5.17 1.93 17.25
CA SER A 610 -3.98 2.19 16.42
C SER A 610 -3.78 1.15 15.33
N LYS A 611 -4.21 -0.10 15.54
CA LYS A 611 -4.09 -1.15 14.52
C LYS A 611 -5.34 -1.31 13.65
N GLY A 612 -6.31 -0.40 13.77
CA GLY A 612 -7.55 -0.45 13.01
C GLY A 612 -8.42 -1.67 13.36
N LEU A 613 -8.24 -2.26 14.55
CA LEU A 613 -8.97 -3.46 14.99
C LEU A 613 -10.31 -3.12 15.68
N ILE A 614 -10.54 -1.85 16.00
CA ILE A 614 -11.78 -1.34 16.55
C ILE A 614 -12.17 -0.05 15.85
N GLU A 615 -13.47 0.12 15.61
CA GLU A 615 -14.04 1.36 15.11
C GLU A 615 -14.10 2.41 16.23
N THR A 616 -13.65 3.63 15.94
CA THR A 616 -13.50 4.69 16.95
C THR A 616 -14.71 5.64 17.06
N GLY A 617 -15.57 5.68 16.04
CA GLY A 617 -16.72 6.57 15.91
C GLY A 617 -17.82 6.44 16.95
N ASP A 618 -18.76 5.55 16.67
CA ASP A 618 -19.90 5.20 17.53
C ASP A 618 -19.49 4.31 18.71
N PHE A 619 -18.21 4.36 19.10
CA PHE A 619 -17.65 3.55 20.17
C PHE A 619 -18.33 3.83 21.50
N LYS A 620 -18.67 2.77 22.23
CA LYS A 620 -19.25 2.79 23.58
C LYS A 620 -18.63 1.66 24.39
N LEU A 621 -17.98 2.01 25.51
CA LEU A 621 -17.30 1.07 26.40
C LEU A 621 -18.24 -0.03 26.93
N ASP A 622 -19.46 0.36 27.26
CA ASP A 622 -20.47 -0.49 27.89
C ASP A 622 -21.38 -1.21 26.87
N LYS A 623 -21.15 -1.02 25.55
CA LYS A 623 -21.89 -1.74 24.50
C LYS A 623 -21.83 -3.24 24.79
N LYS A 624 -23.00 -3.86 24.90
CA LYS A 624 -23.10 -5.32 25.00
C LYS A 624 -22.74 -5.93 23.65
N ILE A 625 -21.84 -6.91 23.69
CA ILE A 625 -21.24 -7.50 22.50
C ILE A 625 -22.12 -8.60 21.93
N THR A 626 -22.37 -8.52 20.63
CA THR A 626 -23.04 -9.57 19.86
C THR A 626 -22.04 -10.62 19.36
N GLN A 627 -22.51 -11.80 18.97
CA GLN A 627 -21.67 -12.84 18.37
C GLN A 627 -20.93 -12.33 17.13
N ILE A 628 -21.61 -11.55 16.28
CA ILE A 628 -20.98 -11.01 15.07
C ILE A 628 -19.92 -9.94 15.38
N ASP A 629 -20.12 -9.10 16.41
CA ASP A 629 -19.11 -8.14 16.87
C ASP A 629 -17.82 -8.87 17.29
N LEU A 630 -17.95 -9.93 18.10
CA LEU A 630 -16.83 -10.74 18.57
C LEU A 630 -16.08 -11.40 17.40
N ILE A 631 -16.81 -12.01 16.46
CA ILE A 631 -16.23 -12.69 15.30
C ILE A 631 -15.45 -11.70 14.43
N LYS A 632 -16.04 -10.55 14.09
CA LYS A 632 -15.36 -9.53 13.28
C LYS A 632 -14.06 -9.07 13.92
N MET A 633 -14.09 -8.78 15.22
CA MET A 633 -12.91 -8.33 15.95
C MET A 633 -11.81 -9.40 15.97
N LEU A 634 -12.14 -10.66 16.24
CA LEU A 634 -11.16 -11.76 16.26
C LEU A 634 -10.59 -12.09 14.88
N VAL A 635 -11.44 -12.06 13.84
CA VAL A 635 -10.99 -12.29 12.46
C VAL A 635 -10.07 -11.16 11.99
N ASN A 636 -10.44 -9.90 12.26
CA ASN A 636 -9.59 -8.74 11.97
C ASN A 636 -8.25 -8.84 12.71
N ALA A 637 -8.30 -9.26 13.98
CA ALA A 637 -7.12 -9.39 14.81
C ALA A 637 -6.16 -10.51 14.34
N ARG A 638 -6.68 -11.54 13.68
CA ARG A 638 -5.88 -12.59 13.03
C ARG A 638 -5.37 -12.21 11.64
N GLY A 639 -5.86 -11.09 11.10
CA GLY A 639 -5.64 -10.66 9.73
C GLY A 639 -6.80 -11.12 8.84
N TYR A 640 -7.71 -10.21 8.53
CA TYR A 640 -8.82 -10.51 7.63
C TYR A 640 -8.31 -10.70 6.19
N THR A 641 -8.32 -11.95 5.72
CA THR A 641 -7.86 -12.34 4.38
C THR A 641 -8.97 -13.07 3.62
N PRO A 642 -10.01 -12.37 3.15
CA PRO A 642 -11.21 -13.01 2.57
C PRO A 642 -10.91 -13.83 1.31
N TYR A 643 -9.86 -13.53 0.56
CA TYR A 643 -9.41 -14.38 -0.55
C TYR A 643 -8.94 -15.77 -0.10
N MET A 644 -8.52 -15.93 1.15
CA MET A 644 -8.24 -17.25 1.72
C MET A 644 -9.54 -18.01 2.02
N ALA A 645 -10.65 -17.30 2.29
CA ALA A 645 -11.94 -17.92 2.53
C ALA A 645 -12.47 -18.66 1.29
N ASP A 646 -12.08 -18.27 0.07
CA ASP A 646 -12.43 -18.99 -1.17
C ASP A 646 -11.87 -20.42 -1.21
N LYS A 647 -10.82 -20.69 -0.43
CA LYS A 647 -10.22 -22.04 -0.29
C LYS A 647 -10.83 -22.83 0.87
N THR A 648 -11.81 -22.27 1.58
CA THR A 648 -12.47 -22.92 2.72
C THR A 648 -13.80 -23.53 2.31
N ALA A 649 -14.30 -24.48 3.10
CA ALA A 649 -15.60 -25.07 2.86
C ALA A 649 -16.73 -24.03 2.96
N ASP A 650 -17.83 -24.28 2.24
CA ASP A 650 -19.04 -23.48 2.38
C ASP A 650 -19.62 -23.59 3.80
N LEU A 651 -20.31 -22.54 4.23
CA LEU A 651 -21.01 -22.52 5.51
C LEU A 651 -22.25 -23.42 5.44
N LYS A 652 -22.52 -24.15 6.52
CA LYS A 652 -23.67 -25.06 6.67
C LYS A 652 -24.89 -24.39 7.30
N PHE A 653 -24.78 -23.12 7.71
CA PHE A 653 -25.88 -22.43 8.36
C PHE A 653 -27.06 -22.22 7.40
N SER A 654 -28.27 -22.59 7.82
CA SER A 654 -29.47 -22.59 6.98
C SER A 654 -29.95 -21.19 6.59
N ASN A 655 -29.60 -20.17 7.37
CA ASN A 655 -30.01 -18.78 7.19
C ASN A 655 -28.91 -17.88 6.61
N ILE A 656 -27.73 -18.40 6.30
CA ILE A 656 -26.59 -17.62 5.79
C ILE A 656 -26.30 -18.02 4.34
N VAL A 657 -26.47 -17.06 3.43
CA VAL A 657 -26.21 -17.25 1.99
C VAL A 657 -24.85 -16.67 1.60
N LYS A 658 -24.27 -17.13 0.49
CA LYS A 658 -22.94 -16.67 0.01
C LYS A 658 -22.85 -15.16 -0.24
N SER A 659 -23.98 -14.51 -0.51
CA SER A 659 -24.07 -13.06 -0.73
C SER A 659 -24.22 -12.25 0.55
N ASP A 660 -24.28 -12.88 1.73
CA ASP A 660 -24.35 -12.19 3.01
C ASP A 660 -23.06 -11.38 3.27
N VAL A 661 -23.21 -10.15 3.76
CA VAL A 661 -22.09 -9.25 4.04
C VAL A 661 -21.09 -9.83 5.05
N ASN A 662 -21.56 -10.72 5.93
CA ASN A 662 -20.75 -11.38 6.95
C ASN A 662 -20.25 -12.77 6.51
N TYR A 663 -20.62 -13.28 5.33
CA TYR A 663 -20.31 -14.65 4.90
C TYR A 663 -18.81 -14.97 5.01
N LYS A 664 -17.96 -14.08 4.50
CA LYS A 664 -16.49 -14.24 4.52
C LYS A 664 -15.91 -14.21 5.93
N TYR A 665 -16.43 -13.33 6.79
CA TYR A 665 -16.06 -13.30 8.22
C TYR A 665 -16.39 -14.61 8.91
N LEU A 666 -17.57 -15.17 8.66
CA LEU A 666 -17.99 -16.44 9.25
C LEU A 666 -17.18 -17.62 8.70
N GLN A 667 -16.86 -17.65 7.40
CA GLN A 667 -15.98 -18.66 6.81
C GLN A 667 -14.59 -18.66 7.45
N LEU A 668 -13.99 -17.48 7.63
CA LEU A 668 -12.70 -17.35 8.29
C LEU A 668 -12.79 -17.69 9.77
N ALA A 669 -13.87 -17.32 10.45
CA ALA A 669 -14.09 -17.71 11.84
C ALA A 669 -14.13 -19.23 12.02
N VAL A 670 -14.76 -19.95 11.08
CA VAL A 670 -14.72 -21.42 11.02
C VAL A 670 -13.31 -21.92 10.78
N SER A 671 -12.61 -21.38 9.78
CA SER A 671 -11.26 -21.86 9.41
C SER A 671 -10.22 -21.59 10.51
N TYR A 672 -10.42 -20.54 11.30
CA TYR A 672 -9.61 -20.20 12.45
C TYR A 672 -10.02 -20.95 13.73
N GLY A 673 -11.07 -21.78 13.67
CA GLY A 673 -11.56 -22.55 14.82
C GLY A 673 -12.26 -21.69 15.90
N ILE A 674 -12.62 -20.44 15.57
CA ILE A 674 -13.36 -19.53 16.46
C ILE A 674 -14.79 -20.05 16.66
N MET A 675 -15.39 -20.60 15.61
CA MET A 675 -16.73 -21.19 15.63
C MET A 675 -16.78 -22.52 14.85
N GLU A 676 -17.82 -23.31 15.10
CA GLU A 676 -18.04 -24.59 14.43
C GLU A 676 -18.93 -24.40 13.19
N ASN A 677 -18.66 -25.16 12.13
CA ASN A 677 -19.50 -25.17 10.93
C ASN A 677 -20.56 -26.27 11.04
N SER A 678 -21.65 -25.95 11.75
CA SER A 678 -22.74 -26.88 12.05
C SER A 678 -24.00 -26.57 11.25
N ASP A 679 -24.86 -27.57 11.08
CA ASP A 679 -26.21 -27.38 10.55
C ASP A 679 -27.07 -26.56 11.54
N GLY A 680 -27.97 -25.72 11.02
CA GLY A 680 -28.87 -24.86 11.82
C GLY A 680 -28.71 -23.35 11.55
N GLU A 681 -29.36 -22.51 12.36
CA GLU A 681 -29.31 -21.05 12.19
C GLU A 681 -28.14 -20.41 12.96
N PHE A 682 -27.43 -19.49 12.31
CA PHE A 682 -26.50 -18.59 12.98
C PHE A 682 -27.25 -17.33 13.47
N ILE A 683 -27.14 -17.03 14.76
CA ILE A 683 -27.78 -15.86 15.38
C ILE A 683 -26.72 -14.82 15.72
N GLY A 684 -26.43 -13.92 14.76
CA GLY A 684 -25.38 -12.91 14.89
C GLY A 684 -25.60 -11.91 16.02
N ASP A 685 -26.85 -11.48 16.25
CA ASP A 685 -27.21 -10.46 17.25
C ASP A 685 -27.31 -11.01 18.68
N LYS A 686 -27.10 -12.33 18.88
CA LYS A 686 -27.09 -12.93 20.21
C LYS A 686 -25.98 -12.28 21.05
N LEU A 687 -26.33 -11.82 22.25
CA LEU A 687 -25.35 -11.29 23.19
C LEU A 687 -24.40 -12.39 23.69
N VAL A 688 -23.13 -12.03 23.84
CA VAL A 688 -22.05 -12.92 24.28
C VAL A 688 -21.90 -12.83 25.80
N THR A 689 -22.08 -13.94 26.50
CA THR A 689 -21.80 -14.02 27.94
C THR A 689 -20.29 -14.09 28.23
N ARG A 690 -19.88 -13.74 29.45
CA ARG A 690 -18.46 -13.82 29.87
C ARG A 690 -17.89 -15.24 29.77
N GLU A 691 -18.70 -16.26 30.04
CA GLU A 691 -18.32 -17.67 29.87
C GLU A 691 -18.09 -18.03 28.39
N GLU A 692 -18.95 -17.56 27.49
CA GLU A 692 -18.78 -17.76 26.04
C GLU A 692 -17.53 -17.04 25.52
N LEU A 693 -17.27 -15.81 25.96
CA LEU A 693 -16.05 -15.08 25.60
C LEU A 693 -14.81 -15.85 26.03
N ALA A 694 -14.76 -16.33 27.28
CA ALA A 694 -13.63 -17.14 27.79
C ALA A 694 -13.37 -18.37 26.91
N LYS A 695 -14.44 -19.11 26.57
CA LYS A 695 -14.35 -20.28 25.71
C LYS A 695 -13.79 -19.95 24.33
N ILE A 696 -14.29 -18.89 23.71
CA ILE A 696 -13.88 -18.49 22.35
C ILE A 696 -12.43 -17.99 22.32
N LEU A 697 -12.00 -17.17 23.29
CA LEU A 697 -10.61 -16.68 23.35
C LEU A 697 -9.59 -17.81 23.58
N VAL A 698 -9.95 -18.83 24.37
CA VAL A 698 -9.12 -20.03 24.58
C VAL A 698 -9.09 -20.91 23.33
N LYS A 699 -10.19 -21.00 22.58
CA LYS A 699 -10.19 -21.64 21.24
C LYS A 699 -9.29 -20.86 20.27
N TYR A 700 -9.43 -19.54 20.21
CA TYR A 700 -8.65 -18.64 19.35
C TYR A 700 -7.13 -18.74 19.57
N THR A 701 -6.70 -19.05 20.79
CA THR A 701 -5.29 -19.25 21.17
C THR A 701 -4.83 -20.71 21.10
N ASN A 702 -5.65 -21.61 20.52
CA ASN A 702 -5.36 -23.04 20.31
C ASN A 702 -5.16 -23.89 21.59
N TYR A 703 -5.68 -23.44 22.74
CA TYR A 703 -5.63 -24.19 24.00
C TYR A 703 -6.85 -25.10 24.25
N SER A 704 -7.78 -25.19 23.28
CA SER A 704 -9.05 -25.93 23.43
C SER A 704 -8.89 -27.40 23.83
N LYS A 705 -7.92 -28.13 23.27
CA LYS A 705 -7.68 -29.54 23.62
C LYS A 705 -7.34 -29.71 25.10
N LEU A 706 -6.55 -28.80 25.66
CA LEU A 706 -6.22 -28.80 27.08
C LEU A 706 -7.43 -28.39 27.92
N ALA A 707 -8.15 -27.35 27.50
CA ALA A 707 -9.34 -26.83 28.18
C ALA A 707 -10.48 -27.84 28.32
N GLN A 708 -10.59 -28.82 27.42
CA GLN A 708 -11.61 -29.87 27.46
C GLN A 708 -11.44 -30.82 28.65
N HIS A 709 -10.22 -30.96 29.19
CA HIS A 709 -9.92 -31.76 30.38
C HIS A 709 -10.22 -30.98 31.66
N SER A 710 -11.50 -30.65 31.87
CA SER A 710 -11.97 -29.81 32.99
C SER A 710 -11.56 -30.35 34.36
N GLU A 711 -11.37 -31.66 34.50
CA GLU A 711 -10.89 -32.34 35.71
C GLU A 711 -9.47 -31.92 36.15
N LEU A 712 -8.66 -31.39 35.24
CA LEU A 712 -7.30 -30.92 35.52
C LEU A 712 -7.29 -29.54 36.19
N PHE A 713 -8.40 -28.81 36.11
CA PHE A 713 -8.49 -27.42 36.52
C PHE A 713 -9.27 -27.26 37.82
N LYS A 714 -8.82 -26.31 38.64
CA LYS A 714 -9.51 -25.93 39.88
C LYS A 714 -9.77 -24.43 39.83
N ILE A 715 -11.02 -24.05 40.06
CA ILE A 715 -11.47 -22.67 40.16
C ILE A 715 -12.13 -22.46 41.52
N ASN A 716 -11.85 -21.32 42.17
CA ASN A 716 -12.26 -21.06 43.56
C ASN A 716 -13.09 -19.76 43.70
N TYR A 717 -13.83 -19.38 42.65
CA TYR A 717 -14.71 -18.21 42.69
C TYR A 717 -15.97 -18.48 43.52
N LYS A 718 -16.55 -17.42 44.08
CA LYS A 718 -17.81 -17.52 44.85
C LYS A 718 -18.96 -18.09 44.02
N ASP A 719 -18.97 -17.81 42.72
CA ASP A 719 -19.99 -18.20 41.77
C ASP A 719 -19.55 -19.34 40.84
N ALA A 720 -18.52 -20.11 41.21
CA ALA A 720 -18.01 -21.21 40.41
C ALA A 720 -19.07 -22.26 40.05
N ALA A 721 -20.08 -22.45 40.92
CA ALA A 721 -21.22 -23.35 40.66
C ALA A 721 -22.10 -22.92 39.47
N ASN A 722 -22.03 -21.65 39.04
CA ASN A 722 -22.78 -21.14 37.89
C ASN A 722 -22.04 -21.35 36.56
N ILE A 723 -20.81 -21.83 36.59
CA ILE A 723 -20.02 -22.16 35.40
C ILE A 723 -20.42 -23.55 34.91
N SER A 724 -20.60 -23.69 33.60
CA SER A 724 -20.96 -24.96 32.98
C SER A 724 -19.79 -25.94 33.16
N LYS A 725 -20.10 -27.20 33.53
CA LYS A 725 -19.08 -28.20 33.89
C LYS A 725 -17.99 -28.38 32.82
N ASP A 726 -18.38 -28.39 31.55
CA ASP A 726 -17.46 -28.57 30.41
C ASP A 726 -16.64 -27.32 30.07
N ASN A 727 -16.94 -26.19 30.70
CA ASN A 727 -16.26 -24.92 30.48
C ASN A 727 -15.27 -24.57 31.60
N VAL A 728 -15.14 -25.38 32.66
CA VAL A 728 -14.25 -25.10 33.79
C VAL A 728 -12.80 -24.92 33.33
N GLY A 729 -12.29 -25.79 32.46
CA GLY A 729 -10.94 -25.65 31.91
C GLY A 729 -10.77 -24.39 31.06
N TYR A 730 -11.78 -24.01 30.28
CA TYR A 730 -11.75 -22.77 29.50
C TYR A 730 -11.71 -21.53 30.37
N VAL A 731 -12.53 -21.47 31.43
CA VAL A 731 -12.54 -20.35 32.37
C VAL A 731 -11.20 -20.25 33.11
N ALA A 732 -10.65 -21.37 33.58
CA ALA A 732 -9.38 -21.39 34.29
C ALA A 732 -8.21 -20.88 33.41
N ILE A 733 -8.15 -21.30 32.14
CA ILE A 733 -7.14 -20.83 31.19
C ILE A 733 -7.34 -19.35 30.87
N ALA A 734 -8.59 -18.92 30.67
CA ALA A 734 -8.90 -17.53 30.38
C ALA A 734 -8.50 -16.59 31.54
N GLU A 735 -8.66 -17.01 32.80
CA GLU A 735 -8.12 -16.28 33.95
C GLU A 735 -6.59 -16.27 33.92
N ALA A 736 -5.95 -17.42 33.74
CA ALA A 736 -4.49 -17.55 33.79
C ALA A 736 -3.77 -16.64 32.78
N PHE A 737 -4.33 -16.51 31.58
CA PHE A 737 -3.81 -15.62 30.54
C PHE A 737 -4.41 -14.21 30.56
N ARG A 738 -5.27 -13.90 31.54
CA ARG A 738 -5.93 -12.59 31.72
C ARG A 738 -6.85 -12.19 30.56
N PHE A 739 -7.40 -13.16 29.85
CA PHE A 739 -8.43 -12.93 28.84
C PHE A 739 -9.72 -12.38 29.46
N ILE A 740 -10.00 -12.79 30.70
CA ILE A 740 -11.12 -12.27 31.50
C ILE A 740 -10.58 -11.82 32.85
N GLN A 741 -10.95 -10.61 33.26
CA GLN A 741 -10.62 -10.09 34.59
C GLN A 741 -11.64 -10.59 35.64
N ILE A 742 -11.14 -11.03 36.78
CA ILE A 742 -11.92 -11.46 37.95
C ILE A 742 -11.98 -10.29 38.94
N GLU A 743 -13.19 -9.97 39.41
CA GLU A 743 -13.41 -8.89 40.37
C GLU A 743 -14.22 -9.43 41.56
N ASN A 744 -13.88 -9.00 42.78
CA ASN A 744 -14.59 -9.39 44.01
C ASN A 744 -14.69 -10.91 44.26
N ASN A 745 -13.76 -11.68 43.67
CA ASN A 745 -13.75 -13.14 43.64
C ASN A 745 -14.97 -13.77 42.93
N GLU A 746 -15.47 -13.12 41.88
CA GLU A 746 -16.59 -13.60 41.04
C GLU A 746 -16.23 -13.60 39.55
N PHE A 747 -16.58 -14.67 38.84
CA PHE A 747 -16.39 -14.77 37.39
C PHE A 747 -17.56 -14.16 36.60
N LYS A 748 -18.78 -14.23 37.14
CA LYS A 748 -20.06 -13.81 36.53
C LYS A 748 -20.35 -14.45 35.18
N PRO A 749 -20.44 -15.80 35.09
CA PRO A 749 -20.45 -16.53 33.83
C PRO A 749 -21.61 -16.17 32.89
N LYS A 750 -22.75 -15.76 33.43
CA LYS A 750 -23.98 -15.47 32.67
C LYS A 750 -24.19 -13.98 32.36
N GLU A 751 -23.29 -13.11 32.81
CA GLU A 751 -23.36 -11.69 32.49
C GLU A 751 -22.92 -11.43 31.05
N ASN A 752 -23.62 -10.53 30.36
CA ASN A 752 -23.29 -10.13 29.00
C ASN A 752 -22.02 -9.26 28.96
N THR A 753 -21.08 -9.68 28.12
CA THR A 753 -19.79 -9.05 27.85
C THR A 753 -19.97 -7.64 27.29
N THR A 754 -19.15 -6.72 27.78
CA THR A 754 -19.04 -5.35 27.29
C THR A 754 -17.89 -5.18 26.30
N MET A 755 -17.90 -4.10 25.51
CA MET A 755 -16.79 -3.75 24.62
C MET A 755 -15.46 -3.56 25.37
N GLU A 756 -15.50 -2.98 26.57
CA GLU A 756 -14.30 -2.88 27.44
C GLU A 756 -13.70 -4.26 27.75
N GLN A 757 -14.54 -5.22 28.16
CA GLN A 757 -14.11 -6.59 28.48
C GLN A 757 -13.60 -7.33 27.24
N LEU A 758 -14.27 -7.15 26.09
CA LEU A 758 -13.85 -7.73 24.83
C LEU A 758 -12.47 -7.22 24.41
N ALA A 759 -12.24 -5.90 24.47
CA ALA A 759 -10.97 -5.30 24.09
C ALA A 759 -9.80 -5.83 24.92
N ILE A 760 -9.97 -5.92 26.24
CA ILE A 760 -8.98 -6.52 27.14
C ILE A 760 -8.71 -7.97 26.73
N GLY A 761 -9.76 -8.76 26.57
CA GLY A 761 -9.64 -10.18 26.26
C GLY A 761 -8.96 -10.45 24.92
N VAL A 762 -9.35 -9.72 23.88
CA VAL A 762 -8.77 -9.82 22.53
C VAL A 762 -7.29 -9.39 22.53
N TYR A 763 -6.96 -8.28 23.19
CA TYR A 763 -5.57 -7.83 23.29
C TYR A 763 -4.67 -8.87 23.98
N HIS A 764 -5.11 -9.44 25.11
CA HIS A 764 -4.34 -10.47 25.79
C HIS A 764 -4.29 -11.77 24.98
N ALA A 765 -5.38 -12.15 24.32
CA ALA A 765 -5.41 -13.33 23.46
C ALA A 765 -4.40 -13.19 22.31
N LEU A 766 -4.33 -12.03 21.66
CA LEU A 766 -3.38 -11.75 20.58
C LEU A 766 -1.92 -11.89 20.99
N ASN A 767 -1.58 -11.46 22.21
CA ASN A 767 -0.24 -11.66 22.77
C ASN A 767 0.09 -13.13 23.09
N ASN A 768 -0.89 -14.03 23.02
CA ASN A 768 -0.74 -15.47 23.27
C ASN A 768 -1.05 -16.33 22.04
N VAL A 769 -1.37 -15.73 20.89
CA VAL A 769 -1.50 -16.48 19.64
C VAL A 769 -0.12 -16.90 19.18
N ARG A 770 0.13 -18.21 19.13
CA ARG A 770 1.27 -18.74 18.39
C ARG A 770 0.87 -18.80 16.92
N ASN A 771 1.55 -18.07 16.05
CA ASN A 771 1.38 -18.23 14.61
C ASN A 771 1.78 -19.66 14.22
N THR A 772 0.79 -20.53 14.09
CA THR A 772 0.91 -21.72 13.27
C THR A 772 0.94 -21.21 11.84
N GLN A 773 2.12 -21.21 11.21
CA GLN A 773 2.15 -21.13 9.75
C GLN A 773 1.18 -22.20 9.23
N TYR A 774 0.25 -21.77 8.38
CA TYR A 774 -0.70 -22.65 7.71
C TYR A 774 0.02 -23.74 6.93
#